data_AF-A0A485B5W2-F1
#
_entry.id   AF-A0A485B5W2-F1
#
_cell.length_a   1.000
_cell.length_b   1.000
_cell.length_c   1.000
_cell.angle_alpha   90.00
_cell.angle_beta   90.00
_cell.angle_gamma   90.00
#
_symmetry.space_group_name_H-M   'P 1'
#
loop_
_entity.id
_entity.type
_entity.pdbx_description
1 polymer ?
#
loop_
_entity_poly.entity_id
_entity_poly.type
_entity_poly.pdbx_seq_one_letter_code
_entity_poly.pdbx_strand_id
1 'polypeptide(L)'
;MTQTKVRRERMGHIELACPTAHIWFLKSLPSRIGLLLDMPLRDIERVLYFESYVVIEGGMTNLERQQILTEEQYLDALEEFGDEFDAKMGAEAIQALLKSMDLEQECETLREELNETNSETKRKKLTKRIKLLEAFVQSGNKPEWMILTVLPVLPPDLRPLVPLDGGRFATSDLNDLYRRVINRNNRLKRLLDLAAPDIIVRNEKRMLQEAVDALLDNGRRGRAITGSNKRPLKSLADMIKGKQGRFRQNLLGKRVDYSGRSVITVGPYLRLHQCGLPKKMALELFKPFIYGKLELRGLATTIKAAKKMVEREEAVVWDILDEVIREHPVMLNRAPTLHRLGIQAFEPVLIEGKAIQLHPLVCAAYNADFDGDQMAVHVPLTLEAQLEARALMMSTNNILSPANGEPIIVPSQDVVLGLYYMTRDCVNAKGEGMVLTGPKEAERIYRAGLASLHARVKVRITEYEKDENGEFVATTSLKDTTVGRAILWMIVPKGLPFSIVNQALGKKAISKMLNTCYRILGLKPTVIFADQTMYTGFAYAARSGASVGIDDMVIPEKKYEIISEAEAEVAEIQEQFQSGLVTAGERYNKVIDIWAAANDRVSKAMMDNLQTETVINRDGVEEQQVSFNSIYMMADSGARGSAAQIRQLAGMRGLMAKPDGSIIETPITANFREGLNVLQYFISTHGARKGLADTALKTANSGYLTRRLVDVAQDLVVTEDDCGTLEGITMTPVIEGGDVKEPLRDRVLGRVTAEDVLKPGTADILVPRNTLLHEQWCDLLEENSVDSVKVRSVVSCDTDFGVCAHCYGRDLARGHIINKGEAIGVIAAQSIGEPGTQLTMRTFHIGGAASRAAAESSIQVKNKGSIKLSNAKSVVNSSGKLVITSRNTELKLIDEFGRTKESYKVPYGSVMAKGDGEQVAGGETVANWDPHTMPVITEVSGFLRFTDMIDGQTITRQTDELTGLSSLVILDSAERTSGGKDLRPALKIVDANGNDVLIPGTDMPAQYFLPGKAIVQLEDGIQISAGDTLARVPQESGGTKDITGGLPRVADLFEARRPKEPAILAEITGIISFGKETKGKRRLVITPLDGSDPYEEMIPKWRQLNVFEGERVERGDVVSDGPEAPHDILRLRGVHAVTRYITNEVQDVYRLQGVKINDKHIEVIVRQMLRKATIENAGSSDFLEGEQVEYSRVKIANRDLEANGQSGGNVFPRPAGYHQSVSGNRIVHLCRIVPGDHSCPDRSSRCG
;
A
#
# COMPACT_ATOMS: atom_id res chain seq x y z
N MET A 1 -22.91 -8.34 -54.70
CA MET A 1 -22.76 -7.16 -53.81
C MET A 1 -22.91 -7.61 -52.38
N THR A 2 -22.03 -7.16 -51.47
CA THR A 2 -22.11 -7.47 -50.03
C THR A 2 -22.42 -6.20 -49.23
N GLN A 3 -22.67 -6.34 -47.92
CA GLN A 3 -22.94 -5.22 -47.02
C GLN A 3 -21.67 -4.39 -46.76
N THR A 4 -21.80 -3.08 -46.52
CA THR A 4 -20.69 -2.18 -46.19
C THR A 4 -19.84 -2.69 -45.02
N LYS A 5 -20.44 -3.37 -44.04
CA LYS A 5 -19.74 -3.95 -42.88
C LYS A 5 -18.58 -4.88 -43.23
N VAL A 6 -18.62 -5.52 -44.41
CA VAL A 6 -17.55 -6.41 -44.89
C VAL A 6 -16.23 -5.64 -45.07
N ARG A 7 -16.27 -4.32 -45.31
CA ARG A 7 -15.09 -3.44 -45.41
C ARG A 7 -14.37 -3.24 -44.08
N ARG A 8 -14.95 -3.67 -42.96
CA ARG A 8 -14.33 -3.64 -41.63
C ARG A 8 -13.54 -4.91 -41.33
N GLU A 9 -13.87 -6.03 -41.96
CA GLU A 9 -13.29 -7.35 -41.70
C GLU A 9 -12.35 -7.81 -42.82
N ARG A 10 -12.64 -7.47 -44.09
CA ARG A 10 -11.85 -7.90 -45.24
C ARG A 10 -10.48 -7.19 -45.27
N MET A 11 -9.43 -7.95 -44.98
CA MET A 11 -8.05 -7.47 -45.02
C MET A 11 -7.48 -7.46 -46.45
N GLY A 12 -6.50 -6.58 -46.68
CA GLY A 12 -5.64 -6.61 -47.86
C GLY A 12 -4.23 -7.06 -47.49
N HIS A 13 -3.34 -7.15 -48.47
CA HIS A 13 -1.92 -7.37 -48.23
C HIS A 13 -1.08 -6.55 -49.21
N ILE A 14 0.18 -6.31 -48.85
CA ILE A 14 1.24 -5.74 -49.68
C ILE A 14 2.35 -6.77 -49.73
N GLU A 15 2.68 -7.23 -50.93
CA GLU A 15 3.84 -8.07 -51.18
C GLU A 15 5.10 -7.20 -51.19
N LEU A 16 6.02 -7.46 -50.26
CA LEU A 16 7.24 -6.67 -50.10
C LEU A 16 8.28 -7.14 -51.13
N ALA A 17 8.94 -6.19 -51.79
CA ALA A 17 9.96 -6.48 -52.81
C ALA A 17 11.26 -7.04 -52.21
N CYS A 18 11.45 -6.89 -50.90
CA CYS A 18 12.56 -7.45 -50.14
C CYS A 18 12.00 -7.92 -48.78
N PRO A 19 12.48 -9.05 -48.23
CA PRO A 19 12.22 -9.44 -46.85
C PRO A 19 12.51 -8.27 -45.90
N THR A 20 11.65 -8.08 -44.90
CA THR A 20 11.71 -6.95 -43.96
C THR A 20 11.57 -7.47 -42.54
N ALA A 21 12.49 -7.12 -41.64
CA ALA A 21 12.44 -7.59 -40.26
C ALA A 21 11.25 -6.97 -39.52
N HIS A 22 10.54 -7.76 -38.70
CA HIS A 22 9.47 -7.23 -37.87
C HIS A 22 10.04 -6.56 -36.60
N ILE A 23 9.78 -5.26 -36.43
CA ILE A 23 10.38 -4.42 -35.36
C ILE A 23 10.21 -4.97 -33.94
N TRP A 24 9.07 -5.59 -33.61
CA TRP A 24 8.84 -6.15 -32.27
C TRP A 24 9.78 -7.31 -31.92
N PHE A 25 10.14 -8.18 -32.86
CA PHE A 25 11.05 -9.30 -32.57
C PHE A 25 12.51 -8.86 -32.52
N LEU A 26 12.85 -7.80 -33.27
CA LEU A 26 14.18 -7.22 -33.31
C LEU A 26 14.48 -6.32 -32.09
N LYS A 27 13.66 -5.28 -31.88
CA LYS A 27 13.91 -4.18 -30.92
C LYS A 27 13.18 -4.33 -29.59
N SER A 28 12.45 -5.42 -29.35
CA SER A 28 11.98 -5.73 -27.99
C SER A 28 13.19 -6.08 -27.12
N LEU A 29 13.18 -5.68 -25.85
CA LEU A 29 14.19 -6.09 -24.87
C LEU A 29 13.55 -7.14 -23.94
N PRO A 30 14.03 -8.39 -23.92
CA PRO A 30 15.10 -8.97 -24.73
C PRO A 30 14.70 -9.19 -26.22
N SER A 31 15.68 -9.13 -27.12
CA SER A 31 15.49 -9.36 -28.56
C SER A 31 15.25 -10.85 -28.81
N ARG A 32 14.21 -11.18 -29.58
CA ARG A 32 13.87 -12.58 -29.87
C ARG A 32 14.77 -13.15 -30.96
N ILE A 33 15.05 -12.37 -32.00
CA ILE A 33 15.97 -12.74 -33.08
C ILE A 33 17.38 -12.91 -32.52
N GLY A 34 17.85 -11.97 -31.68
CA GLY A 34 19.18 -12.05 -31.07
C GLY A 34 19.34 -13.22 -30.11
N LEU A 35 18.32 -13.56 -29.33
CA LEU A 35 18.38 -14.72 -28.44
C LEU A 35 18.38 -16.04 -29.21
N LEU A 36 17.65 -16.11 -30.32
CA LEU A 36 17.50 -17.32 -31.14
C LEU A 36 18.78 -17.58 -31.94
N LEU A 37 19.38 -16.56 -32.56
CA LEU A 37 20.63 -16.68 -33.31
C LEU A 37 21.89 -16.65 -32.42
N ASP A 38 21.76 -16.40 -31.12
CA ASP A 38 22.86 -16.11 -30.20
C ASP A 38 23.82 -14.96 -30.59
N MET A 39 23.37 -14.09 -31.49
CA MET A 39 24.13 -12.93 -31.95
C MET A 39 23.79 -11.66 -31.15
N PRO A 40 24.77 -10.75 -30.95
CA PRO A 40 24.49 -9.46 -30.34
C PRO A 40 23.57 -8.62 -31.25
N LEU A 41 22.64 -7.89 -30.63
CA LEU A 41 21.64 -7.07 -31.35
C LEU A 41 22.28 -6.05 -32.29
N ARG A 42 23.44 -5.50 -31.91
CA ARG A 42 24.16 -4.51 -32.71
C ARG A 42 24.59 -5.10 -34.05
N ASP A 43 25.08 -6.34 -34.07
CA ASP A 43 25.58 -6.96 -35.29
C ASP A 43 24.43 -7.37 -36.21
N ILE A 44 23.31 -7.84 -35.65
CA ILE A 44 22.09 -8.10 -36.43
C ILE A 44 21.61 -6.81 -37.11
N GLU A 45 21.67 -5.66 -36.43
CA GLU A 45 21.32 -4.38 -37.04
C GLU A 45 22.28 -3.95 -38.15
N ARG A 46 23.58 -4.17 -37.98
CA ARG A 46 24.58 -3.90 -39.03
C ARG A 46 24.31 -4.73 -40.29
N VAL A 47 23.96 -6.00 -40.12
CA VAL A 47 23.57 -6.88 -41.23
C VAL A 47 22.27 -6.38 -41.88
N LEU A 48 21.22 -6.08 -41.09
CA LEU A 48 19.92 -5.60 -41.60
C LEU A 48 20.00 -4.27 -42.37
N TYR A 49 20.91 -3.37 -41.99
CA TYR A 49 21.11 -2.07 -42.64
C TYR A 49 22.16 -2.09 -43.75
N PHE A 50 22.59 -3.28 -44.19
CA PHE A 50 23.53 -3.46 -45.30
C PHE A 50 24.91 -2.83 -45.02
N GLU A 51 25.36 -2.82 -43.76
CA GLU A 51 26.69 -2.33 -43.36
C GLU A 51 27.76 -3.44 -43.37
N SER A 52 27.34 -4.70 -43.21
CA SER A 52 28.26 -5.85 -43.11
C SER A 52 27.58 -7.11 -43.64
N TYR A 53 28.39 -8.05 -44.13
CA TYR A 53 27.94 -9.37 -44.55
C TYR A 53 27.94 -10.33 -43.35
N VAL A 54 27.14 -11.38 -43.43
CA VAL A 54 27.16 -12.51 -42.49
C VAL A 54 27.24 -13.82 -43.25
N VAL A 55 28.09 -14.72 -42.78
CA VAL A 55 28.26 -16.06 -43.34
C VAL A 55 27.05 -16.91 -42.97
N ILE A 56 26.36 -17.44 -43.99
CA ILE A 56 25.19 -18.33 -43.83
C ILE A 56 25.66 -19.78 -43.75
N GLU A 57 26.55 -20.17 -44.66
CA GLU A 57 27.18 -21.48 -44.73
C GLU A 57 28.68 -21.30 -45.00
N GLY A 58 29.52 -21.77 -44.08
CA GLY A 58 30.98 -21.65 -44.17
C GLY A 58 31.65 -22.71 -45.04
N GLY A 59 30.93 -23.76 -45.46
CA GLY A 59 31.50 -24.84 -46.27
C GLY A 59 32.75 -25.48 -45.64
N MET A 60 33.76 -25.77 -46.47
CA MET A 60 35.06 -26.30 -46.04
C MET A 60 36.13 -25.18 -45.91
N THR A 61 35.70 -23.97 -45.55
CA THR A 61 36.59 -22.81 -45.39
C THR A 61 36.94 -22.56 -43.92
N ASN A 62 37.80 -21.56 -43.66
CA ASN A 62 38.14 -21.10 -42.31
C ASN A 62 37.05 -20.20 -41.67
N LEU A 63 35.91 -19.98 -42.35
CA LEU A 63 34.85 -19.08 -41.91
C LEU A 63 33.77 -19.81 -41.12
N GLU A 64 33.41 -19.25 -39.97
CA GLU A 64 32.36 -19.82 -39.12
C GLU A 64 30.97 -19.30 -39.53
N ARG A 65 29.95 -20.13 -39.33
CA ARG A 65 28.55 -19.72 -39.49
C ARG A 65 28.25 -18.59 -38.51
N GLN A 66 27.49 -17.57 -38.95
CA GLN A 66 27.19 -16.34 -38.19
C GLN A 66 28.36 -15.37 -38.01
N GLN A 67 29.55 -15.67 -38.57
CA GLN A 67 30.65 -14.72 -38.59
C GLN A 67 30.30 -13.50 -39.45
N ILE A 68 30.56 -12.30 -38.94
CA ILE A 68 30.37 -11.05 -39.67
C ILE A 68 31.64 -10.68 -40.44
N LEU A 69 31.46 -10.23 -41.68
CA LEU A 69 32.53 -9.78 -42.56
C LEU A 69 32.28 -8.33 -42.98
N THR A 70 33.33 -7.51 -42.96
CA THR A 70 33.28 -6.19 -43.62
C THR A 70 33.26 -6.37 -45.14
N GLU A 71 32.95 -5.31 -45.89
CA GLU A 71 32.94 -5.39 -47.36
C GLU A 71 34.32 -5.75 -47.93
N GLU A 72 35.41 -5.22 -47.34
CA GLU A 72 36.79 -5.58 -47.68
C GLU A 72 37.08 -7.06 -47.35
N GLN A 73 36.79 -7.50 -46.12
CA GLN A 73 37.02 -8.89 -45.72
C GLN A 73 36.19 -9.90 -46.52
N TYR A 74 34.99 -9.51 -46.94
CA TYR A 74 34.15 -10.34 -47.80
C TYR A 74 34.76 -10.48 -49.18
N LEU A 75 35.30 -9.40 -49.76
CA LEU A 75 36.00 -9.44 -51.05
C LEU A 75 37.29 -10.28 -50.95
N ASP A 76 38.09 -10.07 -49.91
CA ASP A 76 39.31 -10.85 -49.66
C ASP A 76 39.00 -12.35 -49.52
N ALA A 77 37.95 -12.70 -48.75
CA ALA A 77 37.51 -14.08 -48.59
C ALA A 77 36.96 -14.67 -49.89
N LEU A 78 36.28 -13.87 -50.72
CA LEU A 78 35.78 -14.30 -52.03
C LEU A 78 36.93 -14.55 -53.02
N GLU A 79 38.01 -13.76 -52.94
CA GLU A 79 39.24 -13.98 -53.73
C GLU A 79 39.99 -15.24 -53.28
N GLU A 80 40.01 -15.53 -51.97
CA GLU A 80 40.72 -16.69 -51.41
C GLU A 80 39.97 -18.01 -51.60
N PHE A 81 38.66 -18.04 -51.30
CA PHE A 81 37.87 -19.28 -51.23
C PHE A 81 36.85 -19.46 -52.37
N GLY A 82 36.68 -18.44 -53.24
CA GLY A 82 35.76 -18.52 -54.37
C GLY A 82 34.31 -18.80 -53.95
N ASP A 83 33.70 -19.82 -54.57
CA ASP A 83 32.29 -20.22 -54.35
C ASP A 83 32.10 -21.23 -53.20
N GLU A 84 33.13 -21.53 -52.40
CA GLU A 84 33.05 -22.56 -51.35
C GLU A 84 32.29 -22.14 -50.09
N PHE A 85 31.94 -20.86 -49.96
CA PHE A 85 31.14 -20.32 -48.84
C PHE A 85 30.03 -19.37 -49.34
N ASP A 86 28.93 -19.25 -48.58
CA ASP A 86 27.83 -18.32 -48.87
C ASP A 86 27.73 -17.27 -47.77
N ALA A 87 27.95 -16.00 -48.14
CA ALA A 87 27.75 -14.84 -47.27
C ALA A 87 26.80 -13.84 -47.92
N LYS A 88 25.82 -13.36 -47.16
CA LYS A 88 24.83 -12.38 -47.63
C LYS A 88 24.71 -11.23 -46.64
N MET A 89 24.05 -10.16 -47.08
CA MET A 89 23.71 -9.02 -46.23
C MET A 89 22.20 -8.75 -46.23
N GLY A 90 21.74 -7.94 -45.28
CA GLY A 90 20.34 -7.53 -45.18
C GLY A 90 19.44 -8.55 -44.49
N ALA A 91 18.13 -8.29 -44.56
CA ALA A 91 17.10 -9.16 -43.99
C ALA A 91 17.02 -10.54 -44.66
N GLU A 92 17.46 -10.65 -45.92
CA GLU A 92 17.57 -11.93 -46.64
C GLU A 92 18.58 -12.86 -45.98
N ALA A 93 19.72 -12.32 -45.52
CA ALA A 93 20.74 -13.09 -44.82
C ALA A 93 20.24 -13.63 -43.47
N ILE A 94 19.58 -12.77 -42.68
CA ILE A 94 18.96 -13.18 -41.41
C ILE A 94 17.86 -14.22 -41.64
N GLN A 95 17.04 -14.05 -42.67
CA GLN A 95 16.01 -15.03 -43.00
C GLN A 95 16.60 -16.38 -43.40
N ALA A 96 17.68 -16.39 -44.18
CA ALA A 96 18.38 -17.61 -44.57
C ALA A 96 18.96 -18.34 -43.35
N LEU A 97 19.62 -17.61 -42.44
CA LEU A 97 20.14 -18.16 -41.18
C LEU A 97 19.05 -18.78 -40.32
N LEU A 98 17.89 -18.13 -40.22
CA LEU A 98 16.75 -18.63 -39.46
C LEU A 98 16.09 -19.86 -40.10
N LYS A 99 16.14 -19.96 -41.43
CA LYS A 99 15.54 -21.08 -42.18
C LYS A 99 16.40 -22.33 -42.16
N SER A 100 17.72 -22.19 -42.11
CA SER A 100 18.67 -23.31 -42.02
C SER A 100 18.92 -23.80 -40.59
N MET A 101 18.12 -23.36 -39.62
CA MET A 101 18.23 -23.79 -38.23
C MET A 101 17.34 -25.01 -37.99
N ASP A 102 17.91 -26.08 -37.44
CA ASP A 102 17.16 -27.21 -36.93
C ASP A 102 16.97 -27.05 -35.41
N LEU A 103 15.74 -26.78 -35.00
CA LEU A 103 15.41 -26.46 -33.62
C LEU A 103 15.53 -27.67 -32.70
N GLU A 104 15.24 -28.88 -33.18
CA GLU A 104 15.26 -30.09 -32.37
C GLU A 104 16.70 -30.47 -32.04
N GLN A 105 17.56 -30.49 -33.06
CA GLN A 105 19.00 -30.71 -32.90
C GLN A 105 19.64 -29.66 -31.98
N GLU A 106 19.34 -28.37 -32.18
CA GLU A 106 19.87 -27.33 -31.29
C GLU A 106 19.40 -27.50 -29.83
N CYS A 107 18.17 -27.97 -29.59
CA CYS A 107 17.69 -28.23 -28.23
C CYS A 107 18.50 -29.34 -27.56
N GLU A 108 18.81 -30.42 -28.28
CA GLU A 108 19.61 -31.53 -27.76
C GLU A 108 21.04 -31.08 -27.46
N THR A 109 21.71 -30.40 -28.41
CA THR A 109 23.07 -29.89 -28.20
C THR A 109 23.15 -28.92 -27.02
N LEU A 110 22.17 -28.00 -26.88
CA LEU A 110 22.17 -27.05 -25.79
C LEU A 110 21.90 -27.72 -24.43
N ARG A 111 21.17 -28.85 -24.38
CA ARG A 111 20.98 -29.63 -23.15
C ARG A 111 22.27 -30.33 -22.73
N GLU A 112 23.03 -30.87 -23.68
CA GLU A 112 24.36 -31.42 -23.42
C GLU A 112 25.31 -30.34 -22.91
N GLU A 113 25.38 -29.18 -23.58
CA GLU A 113 26.17 -28.03 -23.13
C GLU A 113 25.78 -27.56 -21.73
N LEU A 114 24.48 -27.55 -21.41
CA LEU A 114 23.97 -27.15 -20.10
C LEU A 114 24.45 -28.10 -19.00
N ASN A 115 24.58 -29.39 -19.31
CA ASN A 115 25.04 -30.41 -18.36
C ASN A 115 26.56 -30.31 -18.14
N GLU A 116 27.32 -29.95 -19.18
CA GLU A 116 28.78 -29.80 -19.09
C GLU A 116 29.22 -28.45 -18.48
N THR A 117 28.39 -27.40 -18.55
CA THR A 117 28.78 -26.06 -18.12
C THR A 117 28.55 -25.76 -16.63
N ASN A 118 29.66 -25.63 -15.90
CA ASN A 118 29.67 -25.20 -14.49
C ASN A 118 29.57 -23.67 -14.27
N SER A 119 29.58 -22.85 -15.34
CA SER A 119 29.54 -21.39 -15.23
C SER A 119 28.11 -20.84 -15.12
N GLU A 120 27.79 -20.18 -14.01
CA GLU A 120 26.44 -19.67 -13.69
C GLU A 120 25.91 -18.66 -14.75
N THR A 121 26.78 -17.81 -15.29
CA THR A 121 26.41 -16.81 -16.30
C THR A 121 26.08 -17.45 -17.64
N LYS A 122 26.89 -18.41 -18.09
CA LYS A 122 26.65 -19.17 -19.32
C LYS A 122 25.40 -20.03 -19.18
N ARG A 123 25.23 -20.72 -18.05
CA ARG A 123 24.04 -21.54 -17.72
C ARG A 123 22.75 -20.71 -17.83
N LYS A 124 22.69 -19.53 -17.20
CA LYS A 124 21.54 -18.60 -17.30
C LYS A 124 21.22 -18.14 -18.74
N LYS A 125 22.24 -17.99 -19.60
CA LYS A 125 22.06 -17.62 -21.01
C LYS A 125 21.48 -18.80 -21.80
N LEU A 126 22.06 -19.99 -21.63
CA LEU A 126 21.62 -21.23 -22.27
C LEU A 126 20.20 -21.60 -21.89
N THR A 127 19.85 -21.60 -20.59
CA THR A 127 18.47 -21.90 -20.13
C THR A 127 17.43 -21.00 -20.79
N LYS A 128 17.73 -19.70 -20.98
CA LYS A 128 16.80 -18.78 -21.66
C LYS A 128 16.64 -19.10 -23.14
N ARG A 129 17.70 -19.55 -23.80
CA ARG A 129 17.69 -19.95 -25.21
C ARG A 129 16.93 -21.26 -25.40
N ILE A 130 17.27 -22.31 -24.64
CA ILE A 130 16.58 -23.60 -24.64
C ILE A 130 15.08 -23.41 -24.45
N LYS A 131 14.68 -22.65 -23.42
CA LYS A 131 13.27 -22.35 -23.15
C LYS A 131 12.56 -21.66 -24.33
N LEU A 132 13.26 -20.82 -25.07
CA LEU A 132 12.69 -20.18 -26.26
C LEU A 132 12.55 -21.19 -27.40
N LEU A 133 13.55 -22.03 -27.64
CA LEU A 133 13.54 -23.05 -28.69
C LEU A 133 12.47 -24.12 -28.43
N GLU A 134 12.40 -24.66 -27.22
CA GLU A 134 11.34 -25.61 -26.82
C GLU A 134 9.95 -25.00 -26.96
N ALA A 135 9.78 -23.73 -26.58
CA ALA A 135 8.52 -23.03 -26.79
C ALA A 135 8.20 -22.87 -28.29
N PHE A 136 9.20 -22.69 -29.14
CA PHE A 136 9.01 -22.67 -30.60
C PHE A 136 8.54 -24.03 -31.12
N VAL A 137 9.24 -25.11 -30.76
CA VAL A 137 8.89 -26.49 -31.12
C VAL A 137 7.47 -26.83 -30.68
N GLN A 138 7.13 -26.60 -29.39
CA GLN A 138 5.79 -26.87 -28.85
C GLN A 138 4.70 -26.01 -29.50
N SER A 139 5.02 -24.78 -29.91
CA SER A 139 4.04 -23.87 -30.53
C SER A 139 3.79 -24.14 -32.01
N GLY A 140 4.66 -24.89 -32.67
CA GLY A 140 4.63 -25.10 -34.13
C GLY A 140 4.92 -23.84 -34.96
N ASN A 141 5.38 -22.75 -34.32
CA ASN A 141 5.80 -21.54 -35.03
C ASN A 141 7.12 -21.78 -35.75
N LYS A 142 7.35 -21.10 -36.87
CA LYS A 142 8.61 -21.17 -37.60
C LYS A 142 9.48 -19.93 -37.41
N PRO A 143 10.82 -20.04 -37.23
CA PRO A 143 11.70 -18.90 -36.98
C PRO A 143 11.67 -17.83 -38.08
N GLU A 144 11.54 -18.24 -39.34
CA GLU A 144 11.55 -17.33 -40.50
C GLU A 144 10.37 -16.35 -40.52
N TRP A 145 9.28 -16.61 -39.77
CA TRP A 145 8.12 -15.70 -39.67
C TRP A 145 8.45 -14.36 -39.00
N MET A 146 9.59 -14.25 -38.32
CA MET A 146 10.06 -12.98 -37.77
C MET A 146 10.49 -11.99 -38.86
N ILE A 147 10.78 -12.48 -40.07
CA ILE A 147 11.09 -11.68 -41.25
C ILE A 147 9.89 -11.73 -42.21
N LEU A 148 9.26 -10.58 -42.42
CA LEU A 148 8.06 -10.45 -43.23
C LEU A 148 8.42 -10.38 -44.72
N THR A 149 7.79 -11.24 -45.51
CA THR A 149 7.74 -11.12 -46.98
C THR A 149 6.43 -10.46 -47.45
N VAL A 150 5.37 -10.57 -46.64
CA VAL A 150 4.05 -10.01 -46.92
C VAL A 150 3.59 -9.19 -45.73
N LEU A 151 3.14 -7.96 -45.98
CA LEU A 151 2.62 -7.04 -44.98
C LEU A 151 1.08 -6.97 -45.07
N PRO A 152 0.33 -7.37 -44.05
CA PRO A 152 -1.13 -7.23 -44.06
C PRO A 152 -1.56 -5.75 -43.95
N VAL A 153 -2.65 -5.43 -44.63
CA VAL A 153 -3.23 -4.07 -44.66
C VAL A 153 -4.53 -4.03 -43.87
N LEU A 154 -4.59 -3.11 -42.91
CA LEU A 154 -5.76 -2.90 -42.08
C LEU A 154 -6.99 -2.51 -42.92
N PRO A 155 -8.17 -3.09 -42.66
CA PRO A 155 -9.41 -2.78 -43.38
C PRO A 155 -9.75 -1.27 -43.37
N PRO A 156 -10.28 -0.71 -44.48
CA PRO A 156 -10.53 0.74 -44.61
C PRO A 156 -11.42 1.35 -43.54
N ASP A 157 -12.45 0.63 -43.06
CA ASP A 157 -13.37 1.18 -42.05
C ASP A 157 -12.70 1.38 -40.68
N LEU A 158 -11.58 0.68 -40.41
CA LEU A 158 -10.77 0.88 -39.21
C LEU A 158 -9.78 2.07 -39.37
N ARG A 159 -9.62 2.59 -40.59
CA ARG A 159 -8.79 3.76 -40.95
C ARG A 159 -9.57 4.70 -41.88
N PRO A 160 -10.75 5.18 -41.47
CA PRO A 160 -11.72 5.78 -42.37
C PRO A 160 -11.21 7.08 -42.98
N LEU A 161 -11.67 7.35 -44.21
CA LEU A 161 -11.55 8.62 -44.89
C LEU A 161 -12.95 9.24 -44.90
N VAL A 162 -13.21 10.11 -43.94
CA VAL A 162 -14.55 10.69 -43.76
C VAL A 162 -14.56 12.09 -44.38
N PRO A 163 -15.47 12.37 -45.34
CA PRO A 163 -15.67 13.73 -45.81
C PRO A 163 -16.26 14.56 -44.65
N LEU A 164 -15.65 15.71 -44.39
CA LEU A 164 -16.19 16.73 -43.49
C LEU A 164 -16.97 17.76 -44.31
N ASP A 165 -17.88 18.47 -43.65
CA ASP A 165 -18.61 19.58 -44.25
C ASP A 165 -17.60 20.63 -44.79
N GLY A 166 -17.74 21.02 -46.06
CA GLY A 166 -16.82 21.93 -46.74
C GLY A 166 -15.77 21.27 -47.65
N GLY A 167 -15.96 20.01 -48.06
CA GLY A 167 -15.13 19.34 -49.08
C GLY A 167 -13.75 18.91 -48.60
N ARG A 168 -13.46 19.03 -47.30
CA ARG A 168 -12.24 18.53 -46.66
C ARG A 168 -12.40 17.07 -46.29
N PHE A 169 -11.30 16.33 -46.26
CA PHE A 169 -11.28 14.93 -45.80
C PHE A 169 -10.52 14.81 -44.49
N ALA A 170 -11.14 14.18 -43.50
CA ALA A 170 -10.43 13.71 -42.32
C ALA A 170 -9.77 12.37 -42.67
N THR A 171 -8.44 12.33 -42.65
CA THR A 171 -7.66 11.12 -42.93
C THR A 171 -7.06 10.57 -41.64
N SER A 172 -7.09 9.25 -41.48
CA SER A 172 -6.36 8.58 -40.40
C SER A 172 -4.85 8.60 -40.67
N ASP A 173 -4.04 8.84 -39.63
CA ASP A 173 -2.56 8.79 -39.67
C ASP A 173 -2.02 7.50 -40.31
N LEU A 174 -2.69 6.36 -40.11
CA LEU A 174 -2.31 5.08 -40.69
C LEU A 174 -2.30 5.10 -42.22
N ASN A 175 -3.21 5.86 -42.84
CA ASN A 175 -3.27 5.95 -44.30
C ASN A 175 -2.00 6.58 -44.86
N ASP A 176 -1.43 7.56 -44.16
CA ASP A 176 -0.17 8.19 -44.56
C ASP A 176 1.02 7.25 -44.40
N LEU A 177 1.05 6.45 -43.33
CA LEU A 177 2.08 5.43 -43.11
C LEU A 177 2.01 4.32 -44.18
N TYR A 178 0.81 3.78 -44.45
CA TYR A 178 0.61 2.82 -45.54
C TYR A 178 1.01 3.38 -46.90
N ARG A 179 0.64 4.63 -47.20
CA ARG A 179 1.03 5.29 -48.45
C ARG A 179 2.55 5.38 -48.59
N ARG A 180 3.29 5.68 -47.52
CA ARG A 180 4.76 5.68 -47.55
C ARG A 180 5.31 4.30 -47.86
N VAL A 181 4.84 3.25 -47.18
CA VAL A 181 5.27 1.86 -47.44
C VAL A 181 5.02 1.47 -48.90
N ILE A 182 3.81 1.72 -49.42
CA ILE A 182 3.45 1.40 -50.81
C ILE A 182 4.35 2.14 -51.80
N ASN A 183 4.58 3.43 -51.60
CA ASN A 183 5.42 4.23 -52.50
C ASN A 183 6.88 3.75 -52.51
N ARG A 184 7.45 3.41 -51.34
CA ARG A 184 8.80 2.88 -51.21
C ARG A 184 8.92 1.49 -51.83
N ASN A 185 7.96 0.61 -51.56
CA ASN A 185 7.93 -0.74 -52.11
C ASN A 185 7.82 -0.73 -53.64
N ASN A 186 6.91 0.07 -54.20
CA ASN A 186 6.75 0.21 -55.66
C ASN A 186 7.96 0.88 -56.32
N ARG A 187 8.68 1.75 -55.62
CA ARG A 187 9.94 2.31 -56.11
C ARG A 187 11.04 1.25 -56.13
N LEU A 188 11.14 0.45 -55.07
CA LEU A 188 12.10 -0.65 -55.00
C LEU A 188 11.86 -1.72 -56.08
N LYS A 189 10.60 -2.14 -56.30
CA LYS A 189 10.25 -3.06 -57.41
C LYS A 189 10.76 -2.52 -58.76
N ARG A 190 10.44 -1.26 -59.07
CA ARG A 190 10.93 -0.60 -60.30
C ARG A 190 12.45 -0.51 -60.41
N LEU A 191 13.17 -0.31 -59.30
CA LEU A 191 14.63 -0.27 -59.31
C LEU A 191 15.24 -1.65 -59.58
N LEU A 192 14.63 -2.72 -59.05
CA LEU A 192 15.03 -4.09 -59.33
C LEU A 192 14.74 -4.47 -60.79
N ASP A 193 13.57 -4.10 -61.31
CA ASP A 193 13.19 -4.34 -62.72
C ASP A 193 14.14 -3.63 -63.70
N LEU A 194 14.68 -2.47 -63.32
CA LEU A 194 15.63 -1.68 -64.10
C LEU A 194 17.10 -2.06 -63.86
N ALA A 195 17.37 -3.07 -63.01
CA ALA A 195 18.73 -3.46 -62.60
C ALA A 195 19.59 -2.26 -62.17
N ALA A 196 19.02 -1.37 -61.34
CA ALA A 196 19.72 -0.19 -60.86
C ALA A 196 20.92 -0.54 -59.96
N PRO A 197 21.94 0.33 -59.84
CA PRO A 197 23.12 0.09 -59.01
C PRO A 197 22.78 -0.25 -57.55
N ASP A 198 23.55 -1.17 -56.96
CA ASP A 198 23.33 -1.72 -55.62
C ASP A 198 23.26 -0.66 -54.52
N ILE A 199 24.02 0.42 -54.61
CA ILE A 199 23.99 1.51 -53.62
C ILE A 199 22.58 2.11 -53.50
N ILE A 200 21.89 2.30 -54.63
CA ILE A 200 20.54 2.85 -54.68
C ILE A 200 19.53 1.83 -54.16
N VAL A 201 19.70 0.56 -54.54
CA VAL A 201 18.84 -0.54 -54.10
C VAL A 201 18.97 -0.76 -52.59
N ARG A 202 20.19 -0.82 -52.03
CA ARG A 202 20.48 -0.93 -50.59
C ARG A 202 19.84 0.22 -49.82
N ASN A 203 19.97 1.45 -50.31
CA ASN A 203 19.33 2.60 -49.69
C ASN A 203 17.79 2.48 -49.69
N GLU A 204 17.17 2.10 -50.81
CA GLU A 204 15.71 1.96 -50.86
C GLU A 204 15.20 0.77 -50.03
N LYS A 205 15.95 -0.35 -49.94
CA LYS A 205 15.68 -1.46 -49.01
C LYS A 205 15.69 -0.94 -47.55
N ARG A 206 16.69 -0.13 -47.16
CA ARG A 206 16.74 0.51 -45.83
C ARG A 206 15.56 1.44 -45.57
N MET A 207 15.16 2.23 -46.56
CA MET A 207 14.01 3.14 -46.46
C MET A 207 12.68 2.38 -46.37
N LEU A 208 12.56 1.23 -47.04
CA LEU A 208 11.40 0.36 -46.92
C LEU A 208 11.30 -0.23 -45.51
N GLN A 209 12.41 -0.76 -44.98
CA GLN A 209 12.49 -1.23 -43.59
C GLN A 209 12.06 -0.14 -42.61
N GLU A 210 12.53 1.10 -42.80
CA GLU A 210 12.14 2.24 -41.95
C GLU A 210 10.64 2.56 -42.03
N ALA A 211 10.08 2.54 -43.23
CA ALA A 211 8.66 2.81 -43.42
C ALA A 211 7.77 1.73 -42.79
N VAL A 212 8.17 0.45 -42.87
CA VAL A 212 7.47 -0.68 -42.25
C VAL A 212 7.60 -0.61 -40.72
N ASP A 213 8.80 -0.34 -40.22
CA ASP A 213 9.06 -0.13 -38.80
C ASP A 213 8.17 0.97 -38.21
N ALA A 214 8.08 2.12 -38.89
CA ALA A 214 7.26 3.24 -38.46
C ALA A 214 5.75 2.97 -38.54
N LEU A 215 5.30 2.16 -39.50
CA LEU A 215 3.91 1.71 -39.57
C LEU A 215 3.55 0.83 -38.36
N LEU A 216 4.44 -0.11 -38.00
CA LEU A 216 4.22 -1.05 -36.91
C LEU A 216 4.36 -0.39 -35.54
N ASP A 217 5.48 0.29 -35.28
CA ASP A 217 5.76 0.98 -34.01
C ASP A 217 6.64 2.23 -34.24
N ASN A 218 5.98 3.38 -34.42
CA ASN A 218 6.64 4.65 -34.73
C ASN A 218 7.43 5.16 -33.52
N GLY A 219 8.72 5.46 -33.71
CA GLY A 219 9.62 6.01 -32.69
C GLY A 219 10.51 5.01 -31.96
N ARG A 220 10.31 3.69 -32.12
CA ARG A 220 11.17 2.68 -31.45
C ARG A 220 12.58 2.57 -32.06
N ARG A 221 12.72 2.85 -33.35
CA ARG A 221 14.01 2.81 -34.07
C ARG A 221 14.82 4.10 -33.94
N GLY A 222 14.18 5.22 -33.62
CA GLY A 222 14.80 6.55 -33.64
C GLY A 222 13.73 7.66 -33.73
N ARG A 223 14.00 8.71 -34.52
CA ARG A 223 13.09 9.86 -34.65
C ARG A 223 11.76 9.43 -35.27
N ALA A 224 10.66 9.76 -34.59
CA ALA A 224 9.32 9.45 -35.09
C ALA A 224 9.01 10.22 -36.38
N ILE A 225 8.33 9.55 -37.30
CA ILE A 225 7.80 10.18 -38.51
C ILE A 225 6.66 11.12 -38.12
N THR A 226 6.77 12.38 -38.54
CA THR A 226 5.78 13.43 -38.28
C THR A 226 4.97 13.78 -39.53
N GLY A 227 3.73 14.21 -39.31
CA GLY A 227 2.88 14.82 -40.34
C GLY A 227 3.13 16.32 -40.49
N SER A 228 2.35 16.99 -41.34
CA SER A 228 2.44 18.44 -41.58
C SER A 228 2.30 19.28 -40.30
N ASN A 229 1.58 18.77 -39.31
CA ASN A 229 1.36 19.42 -38.01
C ASN A 229 2.50 19.20 -37.01
N LYS A 230 3.65 18.66 -37.44
CA LYS A 230 4.81 18.26 -36.60
C LYS A 230 4.53 17.23 -35.50
N ARG A 231 3.28 16.79 -35.31
CA ARG A 231 2.91 15.68 -34.44
C ARG A 231 3.39 14.34 -35.05
N PRO A 232 3.90 13.39 -34.25
CA PRO A 232 4.18 12.04 -34.71
C PRO A 232 2.89 11.33 -35.15
N LEU A 233 2.96 10.63 -36.28
CA LEU A 233 1.84 9.84 -36.80
C LEU A 233 1.59 8.63 -35.89
N LYS A 234 0.32 8.35 -35.59
CA LYS A 234 -0.07 7.20 -34.77
C LYS A 234 0.17 5.88 -35.52
N SER A 235 0.96 4.98 -34.92
CA SER A 235 1.25 3.64 -35.46
C SER A 235 0.21 2.59 -35.08
N LEU A 236 0.33 1.38 -35.63
CA LEU A 236 -0.50 0.23 -35.23
C LEU A 236 -0.30 -0.13 -33.75
N ALA A 237 0.95 -0.11 -33.26
CA ALA A 237 1.25 -0.35 -31.85
C ALA A 237 0.54 0.67 -30.95
N ASP A 238 0.55 1.96 -31.30
CA ASP A 238 -0.11 3.04 -30.53
C ASP A 238 -1.64 2.92 -30.48
N MET A 239 -2.25 2.19 -31.41
CA MET A 239 -3.67 1.85 -31.29
C MET A 239 -3.93 0.81 -30.21
N ILE A 240 -2.95 -0.03 -29.89
CA ILE A 240 -3.08 -1.12 -28.93
C ILE A 240 -2.57 -0.67 -27.55
N LYS A 241 -1.39 -0.07 -27.49
CA LYS A 241 -0.69 0.34 -26.27
C LYS A 241 -1.12 1.73 -25.78
N GLY A 242 -0.76 2.04 -24.53
CA GLY A 242 -0.99 3.35 -23.92
C GLY A 242 -2.41 3.58 -23.39
N LYS A 243 -2.65 4.79 -22.86
CA LYS A 243 -3.96 5.17 -22.27
C LYS A 243 -5.07 5.29 -23.33
N GLN A 244 -4.72 5.79 -24.52
CA GLN A 244 -5.63 5.89 -25.68
C GLN A 244 -5.67 4.62 -26.53
N GLY A 245 -5.04 3.54 -26.05
CA GLY A 245 -5.06 2.24 -26.71
C GLY A 245 -6.43 1.55 -26.55
N ARG A 246 -6.77 0.65 -27.48
CA ARG A 246 -8.05 -0.05 -27.52
C ARG A 246 -8.35 -0.80 -26.22
N PHE A 247 -7.35 -1.48 -25.64
CA PHE A 247 -7.52 -2.24 -24.40
C PHE A 247 -8.04 -1.37 -23.25
N ARG A 248 -7.48 -0.18 -23.05
CA ARG A 248 -7.85 0.68 -21.91
C ARG A 248 -9.07 1.55 -22.21
N GLN A 249 -9.13 2.18 -23.38
CA GLN A 249 -10.14 3.19 -23.68
C GLN A 249 -11.44 2.63 -24.27
N ASN A 250 -11.40 1.47 -24.94
CA ASN A 250 -12.56 0.94 -25.67
C ASN A 250 -13.04 -0.42 -25.19
N LEU A 251 -12.16 -1.27 -24.65
CA LEU A 251 -12.53 -2.59 -24.13
C LEU A 251 -12.87 -2.51 -22.64
N LEU A 252 -11.93 -2.08 -21.81
CA LEU A 252 -12.14 -1.95 -20.36
C LEU A 252 -13.02 -0.74 -20.02
N GLY A 253 -12.69 0.43 -20.56
CA GLY A 253 -13.59 1.58 -20.59
C GLY A 253 -14.43 1.56 -21.86
N LYS A 254 -15.74 1.81 -21.75
CA LYS A 254 -16.61 1.98 -22.92
C LYS A 254 -17.69 3.02 -22.63
N ARG A 255 -18.17 3.69 -23.69
CA ARG A 255 -19.40 4.49 -23.61
C ARG A 255 -20.58 3.52 -23.60
N VAL A 256 -21.57 3.81 -22.76
CA VAL A 256 -22.71 2.93 -22.52
C VAL A 256 -23.98 3.74 -22.72
N ASP A 257 -24.91 3.21 -23.52
CA ASP A 257 -26.25 3.77 -23.70
C ASP A 257 -27.07 3.60 -22.41
N TYR A 258 -28.26 4.21 -22.33
CA TYR A 258 -29.12 4.15 -21.13
C TYR A 258 -28.39 4.60 -19.85
N SER A 259 -27.56 5.63 -20.02
CA SER A 259 -26.84 6.28 -18.93
C SER A 259 -26.97 7.79 -19.02
N GLY A 260 -26.84 8.46 -17.87
CA GLY A 260 -26.84 9.91 -17.79
C GLY A 260 -26.09 10.38 -16.56
N ARG A 261 -25.79 11.68 -16.47
CA ARG A 261 -25.13 12.27 -15.29
C ARG A 261 -25.78 13.58 -14.90
N SER A 262 -25.80 13.88 -13.61
CA SER A 262 -26.21 15.18 -13.10
C SER A 262 -25.54 15.49 -11.77
N VAL A 263 -25.66 16.75 -11.33
CA VAL A 263 -25.21 17.20 -10.01
C VAL A 263 -26.05 16.53 -8.93
N ILE A 264 -25.40 16.14 -7.84
CA ILE A 264 -26.07 15.52 -6.69
C ILE A 264 -26.55 16.55 -5.67
N THR A 265 -27.64 16.22 -5.00
CA THR A 265 -28.27 16.99 -3.92
C THR A 265 -28.70 16.06 -2.80
N VAL A 266 -28.88 16.61 -1.60
CA VAL A 266 -29.29 15.81 -0.43
C VAL A 266 -30.78 15.48 -0.53
N GLY A 267 -31.13 14.20 -0.36
CA GLY A 267 -32.51 13.74 -0.21
C GLY A 267 -32.77 13.16 1.19
N PRO A 268 -32.95 13.99 2.23
CA PRO A 268 -33.02 13.51 3.63
C PRO A 268 -34.31 12.74 3.96
N TYR A 269 -35.32 12.78 3.10
CA TYR A 269 -36.58 12.05 3.26
C TYR A 269 -36.59 10.70 2.53
N LEU A 270 -35.57 10.43 1.71
CA LEU A 270 -35.43 9.15 1.01
C LEU A 270 -35.17 8.04 2.04
N ARG A 271 -35.56 6.81 1.71
CA ARG A 271 -35.16 5.60 2.45
C ARG A 271 -33.85 5.06 1.92
N LEU A 272 -33.14 4.22 2.68
CA LEU A 272 -31.79 3.78 2.29
C LEU A 272 -31.71 3.16 0.88
N HIS A 273 -32.73 2.41 0.46
CA HIS A 273 -32.79 1.76 -0.86
C HIS A 273 -33.23 2.69 -2.00
N GLN A 274 -33.50 3.97 -1.75
CA GLN A 274 -34.10 4.88 -2.72
C GLN A 274 -33.13 5.98 -3.16
N CYS A 275 -33.31 6.45 -4.39
CA CYS A 275 -32.65 7.66 -4.90
C CYS A 275 -33.67 8.54 -5.64
N GLY A 276 -33.50 9.87 -5.60
CA GLY A 276 -34.36 10.77 -6.38
C GLY A 276 -33.83 10.96 -7.80
N LEU A 277 -34.66 10.64 -8.79
CA LEU A 277 -34.34 10.76 -10.21
C LEU A 277 -35.22 11.84 -10.87
N PRO A 278 -34.63 12.85 -11.53
CA PRO A 278 -35.40 13.87 -12.23
C PRO A 278 -36.34 13.28 -13.29
N LYS A 279 -37.59 13.77 -13.33
CA LYS A 279 -38.61 13.35 -14.31
C LYS A 279 -38.11 13.32 -15.76
N LYS A 280 -37.42 14.37 -16.22
CA LYS A 280 -36.89 14.43 -17.60
C LYS A 280 -35.77 13.42 -17.86
N MET A 281 -34.94 13.17 -16.85
CA MET A 281 -33.87 12.18 -16.93
C MET A 281 -34.44 10.77 -16.97
N ALA A 282 -35.41 10.48 -16.10
CA ALA A 282 -36.15 9.22 -16.10
C ALA A 282 -36.86 8.99 -17.44
N LEU A 283 -37.54 10.01 -17.97
CA LEU A 283 -38.19 9.95 -19.29
C LEU A 283 -37.21 9.53 -20.39
N GLU A 284 -36.01 10.13 -20.44
CA GLU A 284 -34.99 9.82 -21.43
C GLU A 284 -34.43 8.39 -21.28
N LEU A 285 -34.11 8.01 -20.05
CA LEU A 285 -33.50 6.70 -19.74
C LEU A 285 -34.46 5.54 -20.00
N PHE A 286 -35.76 5.72 -19.71
CA PHE A 286 -36.76 4.66 -19.83
C PHE A 286 -37.56 4.70 -21.14
N LYS A 287 -37.20 5.54 -22.12
CA LYS A 287 -37.94 5.69 -23.40
C LYS A 287 -38.39 4.38 -24.05
N PRO A 288 -37.55 3.34 -24.22
CA PRO A 288 -37.99 2.11 -24.88
C PRO A 288 -39.10 1.38 -24.11
N PHE A 289 -39.03 1.38 -22.78
CA PHE A 289 -40.04 0.76 -21.92
C PHE A 289 -41.38 1.50 -22.00
N ILE A 290 -41.34 2.83 -22.05
CA ILE A 290 -42.52 3.67 -22.20
C ILE A 290 -43.19 3.41 -23.55
N TYR A 291 -42.41 3.38 -24.65
CA TYR A 291 -42.96 3.07 -25.98
C TYR A 291 -43.64 1.70 -26.02
N GLY A 292 -42.98 0.68 -25.47
CA GLY A 292 -43.54 -0.67 -25.40
C GLY A 292 -44.82 -0.74 -24.55
N LYS A 293 -44.86 -0.06 -23.41
CA LYS A 293 -46.05 -0.05 -22.52
C LYS A 293 -47.22 0.74 -23.09
N LEU A 294 -46.97 1.87 -23.78
CA LEU A 294 -48.01 2.65 -24.44
C LEU A 294 -48.67 1.86 -25.58
N GLU A 295 -47.87 1.12 -26.36
CA GLU A 295 -48.36 0.23 -27.40
C GLU A 295 -49.12 -0.97 -26.80
N LEU A 296 -48.55 -1.62 -25.77
CA LEU A 296 -49.15 -2.77 -25.10
C LEU A 296 -50.53 -2.47 -24.49
N ARG A 297 -50.72 -1.26 -23.94
CA ARG A 297 -52.00 -0.81 -23.38
C ARG A 297 -52.96 -0.22 -24.41
N GLY A 298 -52.55 -0.09 -25.68
CA GLY A 298 -53.36 0.54 -26.72
C GLY A 298 -53.55 2.06 -26.56
N LEU A 299 -52.76 2.70 -25.70
CA LEU A 299 -52.75 4.17 -25.54
C LEU A 299 -52.10 4.86 -26.75
N ALA A 300 -51.17 4.16 -27.41
CA ALA A 300 -50.62 4.55 -28.69
C ALA A 300 -50.85 3.45 -29.73
N THR A 301 -51.30 3.82 -30.93
CA THR A 301 -51.57 2.87 -32.03
C THR A 301 -50.30 2.33 -32.68
N THR A 302 -49.20 3.09 -32.63
CA THR A 302 -47.89 2.70 -33.19
C THR A 302 -46.77 3.31 -32.36
N ILE A 303 -45.56 2.74 -32.42
CA ILE A 303 -44.36 3.32 -31.79
C ILE A 303 -44.11 4.77 -32.24
N LYS A 304 -44.43 5.12 -33.50
CA LYS A 304 -44.27 6.49 -34.00
C LYS A 304 -45.26 7.46 -33.34
N ALA A 305 -46.48 7.01 -33.05
CA ALA A 305 -47.45 7.77 -32.27
C ALA A 305 -46.99 7.90 -30.82
N ALA A 306 -46.53 6.80 -30.20
CA ALA A 306 -45.97 6.80 -28.85
C ALA A 306 -44.79 7.77 -28.71
N LYS A 307 -43.89 7.80 -29.70
CA LYS A 307 -42.77 8.76 -29.76
C LYS A 307 -43.24 10.21 -29.71
N LYS A 308 -44.29 10.56 -30.48
CA LYS A 308 -44.86 11.91 -30.46
C LYS A 308 -45.52 12.26 -29.12
N MET A 309 -46.21 11.30 -28.48
CA MET A 309 -46.82 11.51 -27.16
C MET A 309 -45.77 11.75 -26.08
N VAL A 310 -44.67 10.98 -26.10
CA VAL A 310 -43.54 11.13 -25.19
C VAL A 310 -42.78 12.43 -25.43
N GLU A 311 -42.55 12.82 -26.69
CA GLU A 311 -41.93 14.12 -27.03
C GLU A 311 -42.78 15.32 -26.59
N ARG A 312 -44.11 15.15 -26.52
CA ARG A 312 -45.06 16.16 -26.01
C ARG A 312 -45.22 16.13 -24.48
N GLU A 313 -44.60 15.19 -23.79
CA GLU A 313 -44.69 15.02 -22.33
C GLU A 313 -46.15 14.92 -21.84
N GLU A 314 -47.02 14.18 -22.56
CA GLU A 314 -48.45 14.02 -22.21
C GLU A 314 -48.64 13.39 -20.81
N ALA A 315 -49.74 13.75 -20.13
CA ALA A 315 -50.00 13.33 -18.75
C ALA A 315 -49.94 11.80 -18.54
N VAL A 316 -50.49 11.04 -19.49
CA VAL A 316 -50.50 9.56 -19.47
C VAL A 316 -49.11 8.95 -19.46
N VAL A 317 -48.09 9.67 -19.93
CA VAL A 317 -46.71 9.19 -19.95
C VAL A 317 -46.15 9.09 -18.54
N TRP A 318 -46.55 9.99 -17.63
CA TRP A 318 -46.09 9.99 -16.24
C TRP A 318 -46.63 8.80 -15.44
N ASP A 319 -47.89 8.41 -15.68
CA ASP A 319 -48.49 7.24 -15.05
C ASP A 319 -47.80 5.94 -15.51
N ILE A 320 -47.48 5.84 -16.80
CA ILE A 320 -46.72 4.72 -17.36
C ILE A 320 -45.28 4.71 -16.85
N LEU A 321 -44.67 5.89 -16.71
CA LEU A 321 -43.31 6.00 -16.19
C LEU A 321 -43.24 5.54 -14.73
N ASP A 322 -44.21 5.90 -13.90
CA ASP A 322 -44.29 5.46 -12.49
C ASP A 322 -44.45 3.93 -12.40
N GLU A 323 -45.27 3.33 -13.27
CA GLU A 323 -45.38 1.86 -13.38
C GLU A 323 -44.06 1.21 -13.80
N VAL A 324 -43.37 1.76 -14.80
CA VAL A 324 -42.10 1.20 -15.31
C VAL A 324 -40.99 1.29 -14.28
N ILE A 325 -40.98 2.35 -13.47
CA ILE A 325 -39.97 2.61 -12.45
C ILE A 325 -40.18 1.75 -11.20
N ARG A 326 -41.44 1.40 -10.89
CA ARG A 326 -41.76 0.56 -9.74
C ARG A 326 -41.04 -0.80 -9.87
N GLU A 327 -40.32 -1.17 -8.81
CA GLU A 327 -39.48 -2.37 -8.73
C GLU A 327 -38.32 -2.44 -9.74
N HIS A 328 -37.99 -1.35 -10.43
CA HIS A 328 -36.87 -1.29 -11.38
C HIS A 328 -35.66 -0.58 -10.76
N PRO A 329 -34.62 -1.32 -10.30
CA PRO A 329 -33.44 -0.70 -9.71
C PRO A 329 -32.63 0.08 -10.74
N VAL A 330 -32.02 1.19 -10.34
CA VAL A 330 -31.03 1.95 -11.11
C VAL A 330 -29.69 1.93 -10.39
N MET A 331 -28.59 1.91 -11.14
CA MET A 331 -27.25 1.95 -10.57
C MET A 331 -26.73 3.39 -10.56
N LEU A 332 -26.30 3.84 -9.38
CA LEU A 332 -25.61 5.12 -9.20
C LEU A 332 -24.11 4.90 -9.07
N ASN A 333 -23.33 5.69 -9.81
CA ASN A 333 -21.87 5.61 -9.83
C ASN A 333 -21.24 6.99 -9.59
N ARG A 334 -20.30 7.08 -8.64
CA ARG A 334 -19.43 8.25 -8.47
C ARG A 334 -18.03 7.92 -8.99
N ALA A 335 -17.57 8.68 -9.98
CA ALA A 335 -16.23 8.54 -10.54
C ALA A 335 -15.24 9.45 -9.79
N PRO A 336 -13.99 9.00 -9.52
CA PRO A 336 -13.43 7.69 -9.82
C PRO A 336 -13.86 6.59 -8.84
N THR A 337 -14.24 5.43 -9.36
CA THR A 337 -14.65 4.27 -8.55
C THR A 337 -13.43 3.52 -8.00
N LEU A 338 -12.98 3.87 -6.79
CA LEU A 338 -11.81 3.25 -6.14
C LEU A 338 -12.15 1.91 -5.45
N HIS A 339 -13.40 1.72 -5.07
CA HIS A 339 -13.91 0.55 -4.36
C HIS A 339 -15.34 0.24 -4.79
N ARG A 340 -15.80 -0.99 -4.52
CA ARG A 340 -17.13 -1.46 -4.95
C ARG A 340 -18.30 -0.60 -4.51
N LEU A 341 -18.25 0.05 -3.34
CA LEU A 341 -19.36 0.89 -2.86
C LEU A 341 -19.48 2.22 -3.62
N GLY A 342 -18.52 2.56 -4.47
CA GLY A 342 -18.65 3.65 -5.44
C GLY A 342 -19.66 3.36 -6.56
N ILE A 343 -20.24 2.15 -6.61
CA ILE A 343 -21.40 1.80 -7.42
C ILE A 343 -22.39 1.04 -6.54
N GLN A 344 -23.63 1.52 -6.45
CA GLN A 344 -24.71 0.86 -5.72
C GLN A 344 -26.02 0.99 -6.50
N ALA A 345 -26.94 0.07 -6.25
CA ALA A 345 -28.27 0.09 -6.82
C ALA A 345 -29.29 0.71 -5.85
N PHE A 346 -30.25 1.44 -6.41
CA PHE A 346 -31.34 2.10 -5.71
C PHE A 346 -32.64 2.00 -6.50
N GLU A 347 -33.78 2.13 -5.85
CA GLU A 347 -35.07 2.33 -6.49
C GLU A 347 -35.28 3.82 -6.80
N PRO A 348 -35.67 4.19 -8.03
CA PRO A 348 -35.90 5.59 -8.38
C PRO A 348 -37.18 6.12 -7.76
N VAL A 349 -37.10 7.34 -7.22
CA VAL A 349 -38.25 8.17 -6.84
C VAL A 349 -38.28 9.37 -7.78
N LEU A 350 -39.40 9.57 -8.46
CA LEU A 350 -39.56 10.70 -9.39
C LEU A 350 -39.55 12.02 -8.62
N ILE A 351 -38.63 12.91 -9.00
CA ILE A 351 -38.51 14.25 -8.42
C ILE A 351 -38.57 15.33 -9.50
N GLU A 352 -38.94 16.54 -9.08
CA GLU A 352 -38.84 17.73 -9.90
C GLU A 352 -37.40 18.27 -9.96
N GLY A 353 -37.10 19.06 -10.99
CA GLY A 353 -35.78 19.66 -11.20
C GLY A 353 -34.88 18.84 -12.11
N LYS A 354 -33.55 19.04 -11.97
CA LYS A 354 -32.53 18.42 -12.82
C LYS A 354 -31.44 17.69 -12.04
N ALA A 355 -31.40 17.84 -10.72
CA ALA A 355 -30.36 17.26 -9.87
C ALA A 355 -30.78 15.87 -9.37
N ILE A 356 -29.82 14.97 -9.22
CA ILE A 356 -30.06 13.65 -8.59
C ILE A 356 -30.10 13.86 -7.08
N GLN A 357 -31.06 13.26 -6.38
CA GLN A 357 -31.07 13.26 -4.91
C GLN A 357 -30.48 11.96 -4.39
N LEU A 358 -29.50 12.10 -3.50
CA LEU A 358 -28.79 11.00 -2.88
C LEU A 358 -29.16 10.90 -1.39
N HIS A 359 -29.25 9.68 -0.89
CA HIS A 359 -29.51 9.41 0.51
C HIS A 359 -28.29 9.81 1.39
N PRO A 360 -28.47 10.52 2.52
CA PRO A 360 -27.35 11.00 3.34
C PRO A 360 -26.41 9.90 3.85
N LEU A 361 -26.94 8.77 4.32
CA LEU A 361 -26.12 7.69 4.87
C LEU A 361 -25.19 6.99 3.85
N VAL A 362 -25.51 7.04 2.55
CA VAL A 362 -24.63 6.47 1.51
C VAL A 362 -23.55 7.45 1.05
N CYS A 363 -23.64 8.73 1.42
CA CYS A 363 -22.64 9.74 1.04
C CYS A 363 -21.26 9.39 1.59
N ALA A 364 -21.19 8.81 2.79
CA ALA A 364 -19.94 8.30 3.36
C ALA A 364 -19.33 7.18 2.51
N ALA A 365 -20.17 6.27 1.98
CA ALA A 365 -19.73 5.17 1.13
C ALA A 365 -19.29 5.65 -0.26
N TYR A 366 -19.94 6.66 -0.84
CA TYR A 366 -19.52 7.27 -2.10
C TYR A 366 -18.34 8.25 -1.95
N ASN A 367 -18.02 8.64 -0.71
CA ASN A 367 -17.19 9.79 -0.38
C ASN A 367 -17.65 11.05 -1.13
N ALA A 368 -18.97 11.25 -1.18
CA ALA A 368 -19.63 12.29 -1.96
C ALA A 368 -19.82 13.57 -1.16
N ASP A 369 -19.42 14.69 -1.75
CA ASP A 369 -19.65 16.03 -1.22
C ASP A 369 -20.71 16.76 -2.07
N PHE A 370 -21.30 17.83 -1.53
CA PHE A 370 -22.38 18.57 -2.20
C PHE A 370 -21.91 19.96 -2.70
N ASP A 371 -20.69 20.03 -3.24
CA ASP A 371 -20.04 21.25 -3.74
C ASP A 371 -20.11 21.40 -5.28
N GLY A 372 -20.87 20.53 -5.95
CA GLY A 372 -20.99 20.49 -7.41
C GLY A 372 -20.62 19.14 -8.03
N ASP A 373 -20.28 18.17 -7.18
CA ASP A 373 -20.09 16.76 -7.55
C ASP A 373 -21.24 16.21 -8.40
N GLN A 374 -20.89 15.29 -9.30
CA GLN A 374 -21.82 14.67 -10.23
C GLN A 374 -21.75 13.17 -10.13
N MET A 375 -22.91 12.53 -10.24
CA MET A 375 -23.02 11.07 -10.32
C MET A 375 -23.63 10.63 -11.64
N ALA A 376 -23.20 9.47 -12.10
CA ALA A 376 -23.77 8.81 -13.26
C ALA A 376 -24.85 7.81 -12.83
N VAL A 377 -25.90 7.72 -13.64
CA VAL A 377 -27.00 6.76 -13.52
C VAL A 377 -26.90 5.78 -14.67
N HIS A 378 -27.09 4.49 -14.40
CA HIS A 378 -27.19 3.43 -15.40
C HIS A 378 -28.45 2.59 -15.15
N VAL A 379 -29.18 2.26 -16.22
CA VAL A 379 -30.40 1.43 -16.13
C VAL A 379 -30.09 -0.02 -16.52
N PRO A 380 -30.27 -1.00 -15.60
CA PRO A 380 -30.16 -2.42 -15.91
C PRO A 380 -31.35 -2.90 -16.76
N LEU A 381 -31.09 -3.29 -18.00
CA LEU A 381 -32.16 -3.62 -18.95
C LEU A 381 -32.65 -5.06 -18.86
N THR A 382 -31.74 -6.02 -18.65
CA THR A 382 -32.09 -7.44 -18.61
C THR A 382 -32.65 -7.82 -17.25
N LEU A 383 -33.49 -8.85 -17.21
CA LEU A 383 -34.10 -9.32 -15.96
C LEU A 383 -33.01 -9.84 -15.00
N GLU A 384 -32.00 -10.52 -15.52
CA GLU A 384 -30.87 -11.01 -14.74
C GLU A 384 -30.09 -9.85 -14.10
N ALA A 385 -29.85 -8.76 -14.86
CA ALA A 385 -29.15 -7.59 -14.34
C ALA A 385 -29.97 -6.85 -13.26
N GLN A 386 -31.30 -6.81 -13.39
CA GLN A 386 -32.18 -6.22 -12.38
C GLN A 386 -32.18 -7.06 -11.09
N LEU A 387 -32.29 -8.39 -11.22
CA LEU A 387 -32.22 -9.31 -10.08
C LEU A 387 -30.84 -9.25 -9.41
N GLU A 388 -29.76 -9.21 -10.18
CA GLU A 388 -28.39 -9.06 -9.68
C GLU A 388 -28.21 -7.73 -8.95
N ALA A 389 -28.67 -6.62 -9.55
CA ALA A 389 -28.61 -5.30 -8.93
C ALA A 389 -29.35 -5.28 -7.58
N ARG A 390 -30.55 -5.89 -7.52
CA ARG A 390 -31.35 -5.98 -6.30
C ARG A 390 -30.72 -6.89 -5.24
N ALA A 391 -30.18 -8.04 -5.63
CA ALA A 391 -29.62 -9.03 -4.71
C ALA A 391 -28.21 -8.65 -4.22
N LEU A 392 -27.34 -8.15 -5.10
CA LEU A 392 -25.93 -7.94 -4.80
C LEU A 392 -25.57 -6.46 -4.59
N MET A 393 -26.12 -5.54 -5.39
CA MET A 393 -25.67 -4.14 -5.46
C MET A 393 -26.54 -3.16 -4.66
N MET A 394 -27.72 -3.59 -4.20
CA MET A 394 -28.63 -2.74 -3.44
C MET A 394 -27.92 -2.14 -2.21
N SER A 395 -28.15 -0.85 -1.96
CA SER A 395 -27.53 -0.14 -0.84
C SER A 395 -27.80 -0.81 0.52
N THR A 396 -29.00 -1.36 0.71
CA THR A 396 -29.40 -2.07 1.94
C THR A 396 -28.65 -3.36 2.19
N ASN A 397 -28.03 -3.95 1.16
CA ASN A 397 -27.28 -5.20 1.29
C ASN A 397 -25.79 -4.96 1.55
N ASN A 398 -25.29 -3.76 1.25
CA ASN A 398 -23.88 -3.39 1.33
C ASN A 398 -23.65 -2.34 2.42
N ILE A 399 -23.95 -2.70 3.68
CA ILE A 399 -23.90 -1.77 4.82
C ILE A 399 -22.57 -1.76 5.56
N LEU A 400 -21.77 -2.81 5.40
CA LEU A 400 -20.45 -2.95 6.03
C LEU A 400 -19.34 -2.63 5.04
N SER A 401 -18.22 -2.16 5.57
CA SER A 401 -16.99 -1.97 4.82
C SER A 401 -16.37 -3.33 4.47
N PRO A 402 -16.00 -3.58 3.20
CA PRO A 402 -15.30 -4.80 2.82
C PRO A 402 -13.88 -4.90 3.42
N ALA A 403 -13.29 -3.79 3.87
CA ALA A 403 -11.93 -3.76 4.38
C ALA A 403 -11.80 -4.31 5.81
N ASN A 404 -12.78 -4.01 6.68
CA ASN A 404 -12.70 -4.30 8.11
C ASN A 404 -14.02 -4.84 8.73
N GLY A 405 -15.14 -4.80 8.01
CA GLY A 405 -16.44 -5.27 8.50
C GLY A 405 -17.14 -4.34 9.50
N GLU A 406 -16.65 -3.11 9.66
CA GLU A 406 -17.37 -2.06 10.38
C GLU A 406 -18.49 -1.48 9.49
N PRO A 407 -19.61 -1.00 10.06
CA PRO A 407 -20.62 -0.29 9.28
C PRO A 407 -20.02 0.94 8.59
N ILE A 408 -20.24 1.06 7.28
CA ILE A 408 -19.85 2.24 6.49
C ILE A 408 -21.02 3.22 6.35
N ILE A 409 -22.24 2.69 6.41
CA ILE A 409 -23.50 3.44 6.41
C ILE A 409 -23.75 3.96 7.83
N VAL A 410 -22.82 4.76 8.33
CA VAL A 410 -22.87 5.37 9.66
C VAL A 410 -23.39 6.80 9.49
N PRO A 411 -24.30 7.25 10.37
CA PRO A 411 -24.66 8.65 10.49
C PRO A 411 -23.44 9.57 10.46
N SER A 412 -23.49 10.60 9.63
CA SER A 412 -22.40 11.55 9.46
C SER A 412 -22.80 12.93 9.97
N GLN A 413 -21.80 13.69 10.41
CA GLN A 413 -21.89 15.13 10.71
C GLN A 413 -23.12 15.50 11.56
N ASP A 414 -24.08 16.23 10.99
CA ASP A 414 -25.24 16.79 11.68
C ASP A 414 -26.10 15.74 12.38
N VAL A 415 -26.26 14.56 11.77
CA VAL A 415 -27.06 13.47 12.36
C VAL A 415 -26.43 13.00 13.67
N VAL A 416 -25.09 12.90 13.69
CA VAL A 416 -24.33 12.54 14.90
C VAL A 416 -24.47 13.63 15.95
N LEU A 417 -24.34 14.90 15.55
CA LEU A 417 -24.48 16.02 16.47
C LEU A 417 -25.88 16.06 17.12
N GLY A 418 -26.94 15.79 16.36
CA GLY A 418 -28.30 15.72 16.86
C GLY A 418 -28.51 14.59 17.87
N LEU A 419 -27.99 13.39 17.58
CA LEU A 419 -28.05 12.23 18.49
C LEU A 419 -27.21 12.44 19.75
N TYR A 420 -26.02 13.02 19.59
CA TYR A 420 -25.16 13.37 20.71
C TYR A 420 -25.85 14.40 21.61
N TYR A 421 -26.37 15.47 21.04
CA TYR A 421 -27.10 16.51 21.77
C TYR A 421 -28.28 15.91 22.55
N MET A 422 -29.16 15.15 21.90
CA MET A 422 -30.32 14.57 22.60
C MET A 422 -29.94 13.58 23.70
N THR A 423 -28.81 12.88 23.59
CA THR A 423 -28.38 11.87 24.57
C THR A 423 -27.46 12.41 25.65
N ARG A 424 -27.13 13.70 25.60
CA ARG A 424 -26.32 14.37 26.61
C ARG A 424 -27.19 14.86 27.77
N ASP A 425 -26.69 14.77 29.00
CA ASP A 425 -27.32 15.29 30.21
C ASP A 425 -26.74 16.65 30.62
N CYS A 426 -27.55 17.43 31.32
CA CYS A 426 -27.21 18.74 31.86
C CYS A 426 -27.68 18.80 33.30
N VAL A 427 -26.91 19.47 34.14
CA VAL A 427 -27.24 19.68 35.54
C VAL A 427 -28.28 20.79 35.67
N ASN A 428 -29.27 20.58 36.52
CA ASN A 428 -30.36 21.52 36.83
C ASN A 428 -31.24 21.90 35.62
N ALA A 429 -31.63 20.91 34.81
CA ALA A 429 -32.49 21.14 33.66
C ALA A 429 -33.99 21.04 34.02
N LYS A 430 -34.86 21.69 33.23
CA LYS A 430 -36.32 21.63 33.43
C LYS A 430 -36.81 20.18 33.42
N GLY A 431 -37.51 19.77 34.49
CA GLY A 431 -38.04 18.41 34.64
C GLY A 431 -37.11 17.42 35.35
N GLU A 432 -36.02 17.89 35.96
CA GLU A 432 -35.06 17.03 36.66
C GLU A 432 -35.64 16.34 37.91
N GLY A 433 -35.37 15.04 38.03
CA GLY A 433 -35.86 14.18 39.09
C GLY A 433 -37.30 13.66 38.89
N MET A 434 -37.94 13.96 37.75
CA MET A 434 -39.25 13.37 37.42
C MET A 434 -39.13 11.85 37.21
N VAL A 435 -40.20 11.14 37.59
CA VAL A 435 -40.34 9.70 37.35
C VAL A 435 -41.41 9.49 36.29
N LEU A 436 -41.06 8.80 35.21
CA LEU A 436 -41.88 8.65 34.01
C LEU A 436 -42.24 7.18 33.80
N THR A 437 -43.47 6.94 33.36
CA THR A 437 -44.01 5.59 33.11
C THR A 437 -43.35 4.89 31.91
N GLY A 438 -42.72 5.64 31.01
CA GLY A 438 -42.00 5.10 29.86
C GLY A 438 -41.63 6.14 28.79
N PRO A 439 -41.00 5.70 27.69
CA PRO A 439 -40.53 6.56 26.60
C PRO A 439 -41.58 7.48 25.98
N LYS A 440 -42.80 6.97 25.79
CA LYS A 440 -43.92 7.73 25.18
C LYS A 440 -44.32 8.93 26.01
N GLU A 441 -44.25 8.79 27.34
CA GLU A 441 -44.54 9.90 28.24
C GLU A 441 -43.40 10.93 28.24
N ALA A 442 -42.15 10.47 28.20
CA ALA A 442 -40.98 11.34 28.09
C ALA A 442 -41.07 12.23 26.83
N GLU A 443 -41.45 11.66 25.69
CA GLU A 443 -41.66 12.42 24.45
C GLU A 443 -42.79 13.45 24.59
N ARG A 444 -43.92 13.06 25.18
CA ARG A 444 -45.09 13.94 25.36
C ARG A 444 -44.75 15.15 26.23
N ILE A 445 -44.04 14.94 27.34
CA ILE A 445 -43.66 16.02 28.27
C ILE A 445 -42.64 16.95 27.62
N TYR A 446 -41.67 16.42 26.89
CA TYR A 446 -40.72 17.23 26.13
C TYR A 446 -41.43 18.09 25.08
N ARG A 447 -42.31 17.49 24.27
CA ARG A 447 -43.07 18.22 23.25
C ARG A 447 -44.03 19.28 23.84
N ALA A 448 -44.49 19.08 25.08
CA ALA A 448 -45.29 20.07 25.82
C ALA A 448 -44.44 21.21 26.42
N GLY A 449 -43.11 21.15 26.34
CA GLY A 449 -42.20 22.15 26.92
C GLY A 449 -42.03 22.05 28.44
N LEU A 450 -42.51 20.96 29.06
CA LEU A 450 -42.47 20.74 30.51
C LEU A 450 -41.14 20.15 30.99
N ALA A 451 -40.39 19.49 30.10
CA ALA A 451 -39.06 18.96 30.38
C ALA A 451 -38.07 19.26 29.25
N SER A 452 -36.79 19.40 29.59
CA SER A 452 -35.68 19.49 28.64
C SER A 452 -35.21 18.11 28.19
N LEU A 453 -34.58 18.00 27.03
CA LEU A 453 -33.97 16.75 26.55
C LEU A 453 -32.90 16.22 27.52
N HIS A 454 -32.15 17.14 28.10
CA HIS A 454 -30.98 16.84 28.93
C HIS A 454 -31.33 16.59 30.40
N ALA A 455 -32.61 16.68 30.78
CA ALA A 455 -33.03 16.51 32.16
C ALA A 455 -32.84 15.06 32.63
N ARG A 456 -32.17 14.90 33.78
CA ARG A 456 -31.97 13.62 34.46
C ARG A 456 -33.29 13.15 35.08
N VAL A 457 -33.79 12.01 34.63
CA VAL A 457 -35.11 11.45 34.97
C VAL A 457 -35.02 9.96 35.22
N LYS A 458 -35.97 9.42 36.00
CA LYS A 458 -36.12 7.98 36.17
C LYS A 458 -37.23 7.47 35.27
N VAL A 459 -36.90 6.60 34.33
CA VAL A 459 -37.89 6.10 33.36
C VAL A 459 -38.02 4.59 33.50
N ARG A 460 -39.25 4.10 33.50
CA ARG A 460 -39.51 2.66 33.38
C ARG A 460 -39.24 2.22 31.95
N ILE A 461 -38.23 1.37 31.77
CA ILE A 461 -37.82 0.85 30.47
C ILE A 461 -38.04 -0.67 30.46
N THR A 462 -38.67 -1.15 29.39
CA THR A 462 -38.77 -2.58 29.07
C THR A 462 -37.75 -2.90 27.99
N GLU A 463 -36.77 -3.73 28.31
CA GLU A 463 -35.76 -4.24 27.39
C GLU A 463 -36.01 -5.72 27.08
N TYR A 464 -35.58 -6.14 25.89
CA TYR A 464 -35.74 -7.51 25.40
C TYR A 464 -34.35 -8.04 25.12
N GLU A 465 -34.01 -9.16 25.73
CA GLU A 465 -32.75 -9.86 25.50
C GLU A 465 -33.04 -11.16 24.75
N LYS A 466 -32.16 -11.51 23.81
CA LYS A 466 -32.32 -12.71 23.00
C LYS A 466 -31.54 -13.84 23.68
N ASP A 467 -32.26 -14.88 24.08
CA ASP A 467 -31.68 -16.06 24.71
C ASP A 467 -30.93 -16.95 23.69
N GLU A 468 -30.16 -17.94 24.15
CA GLU A 468 -29.40 -18.86 23.28
C GLU A 468 -30.32 -19.64 22.30
N ASN A 469 -31.56 -19.88 22.70
CA ASN A 469 -32.61 -20.51 21.88
C ASN A 469 -33.28 -19.55 20.88
N GLY A 470 -32.90 -18.27 20.88
CA GLY A 470 -33.41 -17.24 19.98
C GLY A 470 -34.74 -16.60 20.38
N GLU A 471 -35.27 -16.91 21.56
CA GLU A 471 -36.47 -16.29 22.13
C GLU A 471 -36.17 -14.96 22.82
N PHE A 472 -37.15 -14.04 22.86
CA PHE A 472 -37.00 -12.74 23.50
C PHE A 472 -37.53 -12.76 24.94
N VAL A 473 -36.63 -12.61 25.91
CA VAL A 473 -36.97 -12.46 27.32
C VAL A 473 -37.13 -10.98 27.64
N ALA A 474 -38.29 -10.61 28.19
CA ALA A 474 -38.60 -9.22 28.55
C ALA A 474 -38.18 -8.94 30.01
N THR A 475 -37.30 -7.96 30.20
CA THR A 475 -36.94 -7.45 31.53
C THR A 475 -37.40 -6.00 31.64
N THR A 476 -38.06 -5.65 32.74
CA THR A 476 -38.52 -4.27 32.98
C THR A 476 -37.84 -3.74 34.22
N SER A 477 -37.19 -2.60 34.09
CA SER A 477 -36.48 -1.95 35.20
C SER A 477 -36.64 -0.43 35.14
N LEU A 478 -36.49 0.22 36.30
CA LEU A 478 -36.41 1.67 36.39
C LEU A 478 -34.96 2.07 36.15
N LYS A 479 -34.69 2.84 35.09
CA LYS A 479 -33.34 3.28 34.74
C LYS A 479 -33.19 4.78 35.00
N ASP A 480 -32.04 5.17 35.55
CA ASP A 480 -31.62 6.57 35.62
C ASP A 480 -31.08 6.97 34.23
N THR A 481 -31.73 7.94 33.59
CA THR A 481 -31.45 8.32 32.20
C THR A 481 -31.86 9.76 31.91
N THR A 482 -31.83 10.18 30.65
CA THR A 482 -32.36 11.49 30.22
C THR A 482 -33.65 11.34 29.42
N VAL A 483 -34.41 12.43 29.34
CA VAL A 483 -35.61 12.50 28.49
C VAL A 483 -35.27 12.16 27.03
N GLY A 484 -34.15 12.68 26.51
CA GLY A 484 -33.74 12.39 25.14
C GLY A 484 -33.29 10.94 24.90
N ARG A 485 -32.54 10.32 25.84
CA ARG A 485 -32.19 8.89 25.78
C ARG A 485 -33.44 8.00 25.81
N ALA A 486 -34.43 8.37 26.63
CA ALA A 486 -35.71 7.67 26.68
C ALA A 486 -36.50 7.78 25.36
N ILE A 487 -36.52 8.96 24.71
CA ILE A 487 -37.14 9.13 23.39
C ILE A 487 -36.44 8.26 22.35
N LEU A 488 -35.10 8.20 22.37
CA LEU A 488 -34.34 7.37 21.44
C LEU A 488 -34.69 5.88 21.57
N TRP A 489 -35.06 5.41 22.75
CA TRP A 489 -35.49 4.01 22.95
C TRP A 489 -36.69 3.61 22.09
N MET A 490 -37.52 4.57 21.65
CA MET A 490 -38.66 4.27 20.78
C MET A 490 -38.25 3.76 19.39
N ILE A 491 -37.04 4.09 18.93
CA ILE A 491 -36.53 3.67 17.61
C ILE A 491 -35.65 2.42 17.68
N VAL A 492 -35.13 2.06 18.87
CA VAL A 492 -34.23 0.92 19.03
C VAL A 492 -35.02 -0.38 18.82
N PRO A 493 -34.53 -1.31 17.98
CA PRO A 493 -35.21 -2.58 17.77
C PRO A 493 -35.16 -3.46 19.03
N LYS A 494 -36.18 -4.30 19.20
CA LYS A 494 -36.23 -5.30 20.27
C LYS A 494 -35.05 -6.27 20.14
N GLY A 495 -34.41 -6.62 21.26
CA GLY A 495 -33.25 -7.52 21.31
C GLY A 495 -31.92 -6.84 21.62
N LEU A 496 -31.89 -5.50 21.67
CA LEU A 496 -30.72 -4.75 22.14
C LEU A 496 -30.92 -4.27 23.57
N PRO A 497 -29.87 -4.21 24.39
CA PRO A 497 -29.94 -3.69 25.75
C PRO A 497 -30.00 -2.16 25.78
N PHE A 498 -30.68 -1.60 26.79
CA PHE A 498 -30.79 -0.14 26.98
C PHE A 498 -29.45 0.53 27.30
N SER A 499 -28.48 -0.22 27.83
CA SER A 499 -27.13 0.26 28.13
C SER A 499 -26.43 0.88 26.92
N ILE A 500 -26.74 0.42 25.69
CA ILE A 500 -26.13 0.94 24.46
C ILE A 500 -26.51 2.40 24.22
N VAL A 501 -27.75 2.78 24.56
CA VAL A 501 -28.24 4.16 24.40
C VAL A 501 -28.07 5.00 25.66
N ASN A 502 -27.78 4.39 26.82
CA ASN A 502 -27.63 5.12 28.08
C ASN A 502 -26.24 5.76 28.27
N GLN A 503 -25.75 6.42 27.22
CA GLN A 503 -24.47 7.14 27.18
C GLN A 503 -24.59 8.31 26.20
N ALA A 504 -23.62 9.22 26.18
CA ALA A 504 -23.55 10.24 25.15
C ALA A 504 -23.18 9.60 23.80
N LEU A 505 -24.09 9.64 22.83
CA LEU A 505 -23.93 8.98 21.54
C LEU A 505 -23.12 9.83 20.57
N GLY A 506 -21.78 9.75 20.67
CA GLY A 506 -20.87 10.22 19.62
C GLY A 506 -20.78 9.26 18.43
N LYS A 507 -20.03 9.66 17.39
CA LYS A 507 -19.88 8.89 16.14
C LYS A 507 -19.45 7.43 16.35
N LYS A 508 -18.47 7.21 17.24
CA LYS A 508 -17.95 5.86 17.55
C LYS A 508 -19.01 5.00 18.25
N ALA A 509 -19.75 5.57 19.20
CA ALA A 509 -20.80 4.87 19.93
C ALA A 509 -21.97 4.49 19.00
N ILE A 510 -22.37 5.40 18.09
CA ILE A 510 -23.42 5.14 17.09
C ILE A 510 -22.99 4.03 16.13
N SER A 511 -21.75 4.04 15.66
CA SER A 511 -21.23 2.96 14.81
C SER A 511 -21.25 1.61 15.54
N LYS A 512 -20.83 1.58 16.81
CA LYS A 512 -20.89 0.39 17.67
C LYS A 512 -22.33 -0.11 17.84
N MET A 513 -23.28 0.81 18.05
CA MET A 513 -24.72 0.51 18.18
C MET A 513 -25.31 -0.12 16.91
N LEU A 514 -24.95 0.39 15.72
CA LEU A 514 -25.38 -0.23 14.45
C LEU A 514 -24.69 -1.58 14.22
N ASN A 515 -23.41 -1.71 14.59
CA ASN A 515 -22.69 -2.96 14.47
C ASN A 515 -23.30 -4.05 15.37
N THR A 516 -23.58 -3.77 16.65
CA THR A 516 -24.23 -4.73 17.55
C THR A 516 -25.61 -5.13 17.06
N CYS A 517 -26.40 -4.16 16.54
CA CYS A 517 -27.67 -4.45 15.88
C CYS A 517 -27.50 -5.45 14.74
N TYR A 518 -26.49 -5.26 13.89
CA TYR A 518 -26.21 -6.15 12.77
C TYR A 518 -25.85 -7.57 13.22
N ARG A 519 -24.99 -7.70 14.25
CA ARG A 519 -24.52 -9.00 14.73
C ARG A 519 -25.61 -9.81 15.42
N ILE A 520 -26.50 -9.17 16.19
CA ILE A 520 -27.52 -9.85 16.99
C ILE A 520 -28.83 -10.06 16.20
N LEU A 521 -29.28 -9.02 15.50
CA LEU A 521 -30.61 -8.97 14.87
C LEU A 521 -30.58 -9.15 13.35
N GLY A 522 -29.41 -9.06 12.73
CA GLY A 522 -29.21 -9.23 11.30
C GLY A 522 -29.51 -7.97 10.45
N LEU A 523 -29.63 -8.18 9.14
CA LEU A 523 -29.63 -7.09 8.14
C LEU A 523 -30.86 -6.18 8.23
N LYS A 524 -32.07 -6.75 8.15
CA LYS A 524 -33.32 -5.99 8.00
C LYS A 524 -33.59 -5.05 9.19
N PRO A 525 -33.48 -5.48 10.47
CA PRO A 525 -33.65 -4.58 11.60
C PRO A 525 -32.62 -3.45 11.61
N THR A 526 -31.37 -3.76 11.23
CA THR A 526 -30.28 -2.77 11.17
C THR A 526 -30.53 -1.69 10.14
N VAL A 527 -31.04 -2.05 8.95
CA VAL A 527 -31.39 -1.07 7.91
C VAL A 527 -32.50 -0.12 8.38
N ILE A 528 -33.58 -0.66 8.97
CA ILE A 528 -34.67 0.16 9.50
C ILE A 528 -34.14 1.07 10.61
N PHE A 529 -33.31 0.53 11.49
CA PHE A 529 -32.75 1.28 12.61
C PHE A 529 -31.84 2.41 12.13
N ALA A 530 -31.01 2.18 11.11
CA ALA A 530 -30.16 3.21 10.51
C ALA A 530 -31.00 4.36 9.90
N ASP A 531 -32.07 4.04 9.15
CA ASP A 531 -32.98 5.04 8.58
C ASP A 531 -33.67 5.87 9.67
N GLN A 532 -34.20 5.22 10.71
CA GLN A 532 -34.86 5.94 11.82
C GLN A 532 -33.88 6.79 12.61
N THR A 533 -32.64 6.32 12.79
CA THR A 533 -31.55 7.06 13.43
C THR A 533 -31.22 8.33 12.64
N MET A 534 -31.23 8.26 11.29
CA MET A 534 -31.04 9.42 10.42
C MET A 534 -32.13 10.46 10.61
N TYR A 535 -33.41 10.08 10.50
CA TYR A 535 -34.53 11.01 10.64
C TYR A 535 -34.56 11.66 12.01
N THR A 536 -34.31 10.87 13.06
CA THR A 536 -34.24 11.37 14.45
C THR A 536 -33.09 12.36 14.61
N GLY A 537 -31.89 12.01 14.14
CA GLY A 537 -30.72 12.87 14.24
C GLY A 537 -30.94 14.22 13.55
N PHE A 538 -31.48 14.27 12.33
CA PHE A 538 -31.78 15.54 11.67
C PHE A 538 -32.83 16.38 12.42
N ALA A 539 -33.90 15.76 12.92
CA ALA A 539 -34.96 16.46 13.62
C ALA A 539 -34.46 17.13 14.91
N TYR A 540 -33.57 16.46 15.66
CA TYR A 540 -33.01 16.99 16.90
C TYR A 540 -31.77 17.85 16.69
N ALA A 541 -31.01 17.66 15.61
CA ALA A 541 -29.92 18.56 15.22
C ALA A 541 -30.45 19.96 14.90
N ALA A 542 -31.55 20.08 14.16
CA ALA A 542 -32.14 21.39 13.87
C ALA A 542 -32.64 22.10 15.16
N ARG A 543 -33.15 21.32 16.12
CA ARG A 543 -33.64 21.86 17.41
C ARG A 543 -32.54 22.23 18.39
N SER A 544 -31.34 21.68 18.24
CA SER A 544 -30.23 22.00 19.14
C SER A 544 -29.80 23.45 19.00
N GLY A 545 -30.00 24.06 17.83
CA GLY A 545 -29.55 25.42 17.55
C GLY A 545 -28.04 25.59 17.66
N ALA A 546 -27.28 24.50 17.59
CA ALA A 546 -25.82 24.54 17.66
C ALA A 546 -25.27 25.43 16.53
N SER A 547 -24.44 26.39 16.91
CA SER A 547 -23.90 27.43 16.02
C SER A 547 -22.39 27.54 16.22
N VAL A 548 -21.71 28.35 15.42
CA VAL A 548 -20.30 28.71 15.64
C VAL A 548 -20.19 30.22 15.61
N GLY A 549 -19.86 30.80 16.76
CA GLY A 549 -19.60 32.21 16.97
C GLY A 549 -18.14 32.50 17.33
N ILE A 550 -17.81 33.78 17.43
CA ILE A 550 -16.48 34.23 17.87
C ILE A 550 -16.23 33.94 19.35
N ASP A 551 -17.30 33.95 20.17
CA ASP A 551 -17.22 33.72 21.61
C ASP A 551 -17.14 32.24 21.97
N ASP A 552 -17.54 31.34 21.05
CA ASP A 552 -17.34 29.91 21.23
C ASP A 552 -15.84 29.53 21.22
N MET A 553 -14.98 30.37 20.64
CA MET A 553 -13.54 30.12 20.51
C MET A 553 -12.76 30.60 21.75
N VAL A 554 -13.00 30.02 22.92
CA VAL A 554 -12.41 30.47 24.20
C VAL A 554 -10.89 30.25 24.25
N ILE A 555 -10.12 31.34 24.42
CA ILE A 555 -8.66 31.29 24.54
C ILE A 555 -8.29 31.11 26.02
N PRO A 556 -7.39 30.16 26.37
CA PRO A 556 -6.98 29.98 27.76
C PRO A 556 -6.09 31.13 28.23
N GLU A 557 -6.39 31.71 29.40
CA GLU A 557 -5.62 32.82 29.98
C GLU A 557 -4.15 32.44 30.26
N LYS A 558 -3.91 31.19 30.69
CA LYS A 558 -2.58 30.61 30.92
C LYS A 558 -1.70 30.54 29.67
N LYS A 559 -2.25 30.79 28.47
CA LYS A 559 -1.49 30.77 27.22
C LYS A 559 -0.29 31.73 27.27
N TYR A 560 -0.49 32.95 27.76
CA TYR A 560 0.55 33.96 27.78
C TYR A 560 1.70 33.58 28.73
N GLU A 561 1.38 32.94 29.85
CA GLU A 561 2.37 32.40 30.80
C GLU A 561 3.22 31.31 30.14
N ILE A 562 2.58 30.32 29.50
CA ILE A 562 3.27 29.20 28.84
C ILE A 562 4.18 29.70 27.70
N ILE A 563 3.74 30.71 26.93
CA ILE A 563 4.56 31.29 25.87
C ILE A 563 5.76 32.02 26.47
N SER A 564 5.57 32.79 27.54
CA SER A 564 6.68 33.49 28.21
C SER A 564 7.71 32.52 28.79
N GLU A 565 7.28 31.39 29.35
CA GLU A 565 8.17 30.33 29.81
C GLU A 565 8.99 29.74 28.65
N ALA A 566 8.32 29.38 27.56
CA ALA A 566 8.98 28.81 26.39
C ALA A 566 9.95 29.79 25.72
N GLU A 567 9.60 31.08 25.64
CA GLU A 567 10.50 32.12 25.13
C GLU A 567 11.72 32.31 26.03
N ALA A 568 11.57 32.20 27.36
CA ALA A 568 12.68 32.24 28.30
C ALA A 568 13.60 31.02 28.14
N GLU A 569 13.04 29.81 28.03
CA GLU A 569 13.82 28.59 27.77
C GLU A 569 14.60 28.70 26.45
N VAL A 570 13.99 29.23 25.39
CA VAL A 570 14.66 29.43 24.09
C VAL A 570 15.76 30.49 24.20
N ALA A 571 15.54 31.57 24.96
CA ALA A 571 16.56 32.59 25.19
C ALA A 571 17.78 32.02 25.95
N GLU A 572 17.56 31.16 26.94
CA GLU A 572 18.63 30.46 27.66
C GLU A 572 19.44 29.54 26.72
N ILE A 573 18.78 28.73 25.88
CA ILE A 573 19.47 27.90 24.89
C ILE A 573 20.24 28.76 23.87
N GLN A 574 19.70 29.92 23.50
CA GLN A 574 20.37 30.86 22.61
C GLN A 574 21.61 31.49 23.28
N GLU A 575 21.57 31.75 24.58
CA GLU A 575 22.71 32.19 25.37
C GLU A 575 23.76 31.08 25.48
N GLN A 576 23.34 29.84 25.78
CA GLN A 576 24.22 28.66 25.79
C GLN A 576 24.94 28.44 24.45
N PHE A 577 24.27 28.73 23.33
CA PHE A 577 24.88 28.71 22.01
C PHE A 577 25.90 29.85 21.82
N GLN A 578 25.58 31.07 22.28
CA GLN A 578 26.51 32.20 22.23
C GLN A 578 27.75 31.99 23.12
N SER A 579 27.57 31.28 24.24
CA SER A 579 28.64 30.85 25.14
C SER A 579 29.27 29.52 24.74
N GLY A 580 28.95 28.96 23.57
CA GLY A 580 29.60 27.78 22.98
C GLY A 580 29.29 26.43 23.63
N LEU A 581 28.37 26.34 24.60
CA LEU A 581 28.02 25.07 25.25
C LEU A 581 27.24 24.11 24.33
N VAL A 582 26.63 24.62 23.25
CA VAL A 582 25.74 23.87 22.36
C VAL A 582 26.09 24.19 20.91
N THR A 583 26.04 23.20 20.03
CA THR A 583 26.27 23.41 18.59
C THR A 583 25.05 24.03 17.89
N ALA A 584 25.22 24.60 16.69
CA ALA A 584 24.13 25.21 15.94
C ALA A 584 23.00 24.22 15.58
N GLY A 585 23.34 22.97 15.30
CA GLY A 585 22.38 21.91 14.99
C GLY A 585 21.60 21.45 16.21
N GLU A 586 22.27 21.26 17.35
CA GLU A 586 21.63 20.93 18.63
C GLU A 586 20.72 22.05 19.11
N ARG A 587 21.16 23.31 18.99
CA ARG A 587 20.34 24.50 19.27
C ARG A 587 19.03 24.46 18.49
N TYR A 588 19.12 24.25 17.18
CA TYR A 588 17.94 24.20 16.31
C TYR A 588 16.97 23.08 16.73
N ASN A 589 17.47 21.88 17.04
CA ASN A 589 16.64 20.77 17.50
C ASN A 589 15.99 21.04 18.86
N LYS A 590 16.77 21.54 19.84
CA LYS A 590 16.26 21.90 21.17
C LYS A 590 15.17 22.97 21.09
N VAL A 591 15.37 24.02 20.28
CA VAL A 591 14.38 25.09 20.11
C VAL A 591 13.08 24.55 19.51
N ILE A 592 13.16 23.66 18.51
CA ILE A 592 11.98 23.01 17.95
C ILE A 592 11.24 22.17 19.00
N ASP A 593 11.97 21.42 19.82
CA ASP A 593 11.38 20.54 20.83
C ASP A 593 10.71 21.36 21.95
N ILE A 594 11.30 22.49 22.37
CA ILE A 594 10.69 23.44 23.32
C ILE A 594 9.38 23.99 22.75
N TRP A 595 9.37 24.45 21.50
CA TRP A 595 8.16 24.99 20.88
C TRP A 595 7.08 23.94 20.65
N ALA A 596 7.47 22.69 20.35
CA ALA A 596 6.55 21.57 20.26
C ALA A 596 5.91 21.29 21.64
N ALA A 597 6.71 21.24 22.70
CA ALA A 597 6.23 21.05 24.07
C ALA A 597 5.32 22.21 24.53
N ALA A 598 5.67 23.46 24.23
CA ALA A 598 4.85 24.63 24.53
C ALA A 598 3.49 24.56 23.82
N ASN A 599 3.47 24.16 22.55
CA ASN A 599 2.25 23.98 21.78
C ASN A 599 1.33 22.90 22.40
N ASP A 600 1.91 21.80 22.90
CA ASP A 600 1.14 20.76 23.59
C ASP A 600 0.65 21.21 24.98
N ARG A 601 1.45 21.98 25.73
CA ARG A 601 1.04 22.63 26.99
C ARG A 601 -0.16 23.56 26.76
N VAL A 602 -0.10 24.43 25.76
CA VAL A 602 -1.21 25.32 25.39
C VAL A 602 -2.43 24.53 24.94
N SER A 603 -2.24 23.46 24.17
CA SER A 603 -3.34 22.60 23.72
C SER A 603 -4.06 21.93 24.90
N LYS A 604 -3.34 21.45 25.91
CA LYS A 604 -3.94 20.87 27.12
C LYS A 604 -4.70 21.93 27.91
N ALA A 605 -4.07 23.07 28.19
CA ALA A 605 -4.70 24.16 28.93
C ALA A 605 -5.97 24.68 28.24
N MET A 606 -5.97 24.74 26.90
CA MET A 606 -7.15 25.09 26.10
C MET A 606 -8.26 24.04 26.25
N MET A 607 -7.94 22.76 26.14
CA MET A 607 -8.95 21.70 26.27
C MET A 607 -9.54 21.65 27.68
N ASP A 608 -8.73 21.81 28.72
CA ASP A 608 -9.21 21.81 30.10
C ASP A 608 -10.21 22.96 30.36
N ASN A 609 -9.90 24.15 29.81
CA ASN A 609 -10.77 25.33 29.89
C ASN A 609 -12.06 25.15 29.08
N LEU A 610 -11.95 24.61 27.86
CA LEU A 610 -13.09 24.44 26.96
C LEU A 610 -14.00 23.26 27.34
N GLN A 611 -13.46 22.22 28.00
CA GLN A 611 -14.18 20.99 28.30
C GLN A 611 -15.14 21.12 29.47
N THR A 612 -14.88 22.03 30.42
CA THR A 612 -15.65 22.15 31.66
C THR A 612 -16.34 23.50 31.76
N GLU A 613 -17.51 23.53 32.41
CA GLU A 613 -18.28 24.75 32.65
C GLU A 613 -18.88 24.67 34.06
N THR A 614 -18.82 25.79 34.79
CA THR A 614 -19.39 25.90 36.14
C THR A 614 -20.88 26.23 36.06
N VAL A 615 -21.71 25.42 36.70
CA VAL A 615 -23.17 25.58 36.74
C VAL A 615 -23.70 25.46 38.16
N ILE A 616 -24.87 26.06 38.40
CA ILE A 616 -25.52 26.06 39.71
C ILE A 616 -26.47 24.86 39.80
N ASN A 617 -26.21 23.98 40.75
CA ASN A 617 -27.04 22.82 41.05
C ASN A 617 -28.41 23.19 41.61
N ARG A 618 -29.30 22.20 41.67
CA ARG A 618 -30.60 22.28 42.33
C ARG A 618 -30.50 22.80 43.79
N ASP A 619 -29.41 22.46 44.48
CA ASP A 619 -29.18 22.84 45.88
C ASP A 619 -28.48 24.21 46.03
N GLY A 620 -28.24 24.93 44.92
CA GLY A 620 -27.60 26.25 44.92
C GLY A 620 -26.07 26.23 45.01
N VAL A 621 -25.44 25.06 44.91
CA VAL A 621 -23.98 24.86 44.94
C VAL A 621 -23.42 24.85 43.51
N GLU A 622 -22.23 25.41 43.31
CA GLU A 622 -21.51 25.32 42.05
C GLU A 622 -21.00 23.89 41.81
N GLU A 623 -21.38 23.28 40.69
CA GLU A 623 -20.85 22.01 40.19
C GLU A 623 -20.21 22.25 38.82
N GLN A 624 -19.12 21.53 38.54
CA GLN A 624 -18.56 21.51 37.20
C GLN A 624 -19.25 20.43 36.38
N GLN A 625 -19.79 20.83 35.23
CA GLN A 625 -20.28 19.92 34.22
C GLN A 625 -19.43 20.00 32.96
N VAL A 626 -19.61 19.03 32.07
CA VAL A 626 -18.99 19.08 30.73
C VAL A 626 -19.64 20.22 29.93
N SER A 627 -18.84 21.08 29.32
CA SER A 627 -19.27 22.32 28.65
C SER A 627 -20.18 22.09 27.45
N PHE A 628 -21.24 22.89 27.34
CA PHE A 628 -22.15 22.91 26.19
C PHE A 628 -21.69 23.84 25.06
N ASN A 629 -20.42 24.27 25.09
CA ASN A 629 -19.81 25.00 23.98
C ASN A 629 -19.95 24.24 22.65
N SER A 630 -20.40 24.92 21.62
CA SER A 630 -20.71 24.29 20.33
C SER A 630 -19.48 23.68 19.64
N ILE A 631 -18.33 24.36 19.69
CA ILE A 631 -17.09 23.87 19.08
C ILE A 631 -16.61 22.61 19.80
N TYR A 632 -16.68 22.61 21.14
CA TYR A 632 -16.38 21.43 21.93
C TYR A 632 -17.33 20.27 21.61
N MET A 633 -18.64 20.52 21.57
CA MET A 633 -19.65 19.51 21.22
C MET A 633 -19.40 18.90 19.83
N MET A 634 -19.03 19.70 18.84
CA MET A 634 -18.74 19.20 17.50
C MET A 634 -17.54 18.23 17.47
N ALA A 635 -16.49 18.52 18.25
CA ALA A 635 -15.32 17.67 18.35
C ALA A 635 -15.54 16.43 19.23
N ASP A 636 -16.16 16.59 20.41
CA ASP A 636 -16.42 15.48 21.34
C ASP A 636 -17.42 14.47 20.75
N SER A 637 -18.47 14.96 20.09
CA SER A 637 -19.39 14.10 19.35
C SER A 637 -18.73 13.37 18.18
N GLY A 638 -17.59 13.88 17.68
CA GLY A 638 -16.93 13.40 16.47
C GLY A 638 -17.74 13.68 15.19
N ALA A 639 -18.67 14.63 15.24
CA ALA A 639 -19.44 15.07 14.08
C ALA A 639 -18.53 15.75 13.05
N ARG A 640 -17.76 16.75 13.50
CA ARG A 640 -16.74 17.47 12.73
C ARG A 640 -15.84 18.24 13.68
N GLY A 641 -14.55 18.33 13.37
CA GLY A 641 -13.60 18.96 14.29
C GLY A 641 -12.65 17.93 14.92
N SER A 642 -11.39 18.29 15.07
CA SER A 642 -10.41 17.55 15.87
C SER A 642 -9.77 18.48 16.89
N ALA A 643 -9.18 17.92 17.95
CA ALA A 643 -8.43 18.70 18.94
C ALA A 643 -7.35 19.57 18.27
N ALA A 644 -6.71 19.06 17.21
CA ALA A 644 -5.73 19.82 16.43
C ALA A 644 -6.33 21.03 15.69
N GLN A 645 -7.58 20.94 15.22
CA GLN A 645 -8.29 22.05 14.59
C GLN A 645 -8.74 23.08 15.63
N ILE A 646 -9.28 22.63 16.77
CA ILE A 646 -9.65 23.51 17.89
C ILE A 646 -8.42 24.27 18.39
N ARG A 647 -7.27 23.58 18.51
CA ARG A 647 -5.99 24.18 18.89
C ARG A 647 -5.62 25.36 17.99
N GLN A 648 -5.83 25.26 16.68
CA GLN A 648 -5.54 26.36 15.76
C GLN A 648 -6.55 27.52 15.88
N LEU A 649 -7.78 27.25 16.32
CA LEU A 649 -8.82 28.27 16.51
C LEU A 649 -8.60 29.08 17.79
N ALA A 650 -8.31 28.40 18.91
CA ALA A 650 -8.34 28.99 20.25
C ALA A 650 -7.03 28.88 21.04
N GLY A 651 -6.12 27.96 20.68
CA GLY A 651 -4.82 27.78 21.33
C GLY A 651 -3.73 28.59 20.63
N MET A 652 -2.84 27.88 19.95
CA MET A 652 -1.83 28.44 19.04
C MET A 652 -1.70 27.55 17.80
N ARG A 653 -1.28 28.10 16.66
CA ARG A 653 -1.15 27.32 15.43
C ARG A 653 0.10 26.43 15.41
N GLY A 654 1.18 26.86 16.07
CA GLY A 654 2.39 26.06 16.28
C GLY A 654 3.39 26.09 15.12
N LEU A 655 4.17 25.02 14.98
CA LEU A 655 5.29 24.89 14.05
C LEU A 655 4.84 24.50 12.64
N MET A 656 5.40 25.16 11.62
CA MET A 656 5.09 24.91 10.20
C MET A 656 6.28 24.25 9.48
N ALA A 657 6.00 23.48 8.43
CA ALA A 657 7.02 22.87 7.59
C ALA A 657 7.34 23.74 6.36
N LYS A 658 8.62 23.78 5.98
CA LYS A 658 9.10 24.34 4.71
C LYS A 658 8.80 23.39 3.55
N PRO A 659 8.92 23.86 2.29
CA PRO A 659 8.74 23.02 1.11
C PRO A 659 9.71 21.81 1.06
N ASP A 660 10.89 21.94 1.65
CA ASP A 660 11.88 20.86 1.77
C ASP A 660 11.50 19.78 2.81
N GLY A 661 10.54 20.07 3.70
CA GLY A 661 10.11 19.17 4.79
C GLY A 661 10.74 19.49 6.16
N SER A 662 11.72 20.39 6.22
CA SER A 662 12.27 20.87 7.50
C SER A 662 11.27 21.74 8.24
N ILE A 663 11.31 21.71 9.57
CA ILE A 663 10.43 22.51 10.44
C ILE A 663 11.00 23.93 10.56
N ILE A 664 10.15 24.95 10.59
CA ILE A 664 10.60 26.33 10.80
C ILE A 664 10.73 26.58 12.30
N GLU A 665 11.89 27.05 12.75
CA GLU A 665 12.17 27.33 14.19
C GLU A 665 11.29 28.46 14.76
N THR A 666 10.77 29.36 13.93
CA THR A 666 9.84 30.42 14.32
C THR A 666 8.39 29.92 14.28
N PRO A 667 7.75 29.70 15.45
CA PRO A 667 6.38 29.20 15.51
C PRO A 667 5.35 30.31 15.23
N ILE A 668 4.11 29.89 14.96
CA ILE A 668 2.95 30.77 14.98
C ILE A 668 2.28 30.65 16.35
N THR A 669 2.60 31.60 17.25
CA THR A 669 2.03 31.71 18.61
C THR A 669 0.57 32.18 18.60
N ALA A 670 0.16 32.89 17.55
CA ALA A 670 -1.22 33.34 17.36
C ALA A 670 -2.17 32.20 16.93
N ASN A 671 -3.46 32.39 17.18
CA ASN A 671 -4.54 31.55 16.69
C ASN A 671 -5.46 32.30 15.70
N PHE A 672 -6.47 31.62 15.15
CA PHE A 672 -7.37 32.24 14.18
C PHE A 672 -8.31 33.30 14.79
N ARG A 673 -8.65 33.21 16.08
CA ARG A 673 -9.45 34.23 16.77
C ARG A 673 -8.67 35.54 16.95
N GLU A 674 -7.39 35.44 17.32
CA GLU A 674 -6.47 36.59 17.47
C GLU A 674 -6.08 37.21 16.12
N GLY A 675 -6.02 36.38 15.07
CA GLY A 675 -5.57 36.77 13.74
C GLY A 675 -4.08 36.53 13.53
N LEU A 676 -3.68 36.43 12.25
CA LEU A 676 -2.29 36.18 11.86
C LEU A 676 -1.69 37.44 11.25
N ASN A 677 -0.46 37.77 11.66
CA ASN A 677 0.29 38.84 11.00
C ASN A 677 0.80 38.38 9.61
N VAL A 678 1.30 39.33 8.81
CA VAL A 678 1.72 39.07 7.42
C VAL A 678 2.78 37.97 7.33
N LEU A 679 3.76 37.97 8.25
CA LEU A 679 4.85 36.99 8.26
C LEU A 679 4.36 35.59 8.63
N GLN A 680 3.56 35.46 9.69
CA GLN A 680 2.97 34.20 10.13
C GLN A 680 2.05 33.61 9.05
N TYR A 681 1.24 34.46 8.42
CA TYR A 681 0.40 34.04 7.29
C TYR A 681 1.27 33.54 6.15
N PHE A 682 2.29 34.29 5.73
CA PHE A 682 3.21 33.91 4.66
C PHE A 682 3.93 32.59 4.93
N ILE A 683 4.45 32.39 6.15
CA ILE A 683 5.05 31.13 6.59
C ILE A 683 4.06 29.97 6.42
N SER A 684 2.82 30.16 6.88
CA SER A 684 1.78 29.12 6.79
C SER A 684 1.41 28.74 5.34
N THR A 685 1.57 29.67 4.38
CA THR A 685 1.26 29.40 2.97
C THR A 685 2.18 28.37 2.32
N HIS A 686 3.42 28.22 2.80
CA HIS A 686 4.38 27.29 2.23
C HIS A 686 3.94 25.84 2.45
N GLY A 687 3.61 25.51 3.70
CA GLY A 687 3.03 24.22 4.07
C GLY A 687 1.73 23.97 3.31
N ALA A 688 0.78 24.91 3.36
CA ALA A 688 -0.52 24.75 2.70
C ALA A 688 -0.41 24.48 1.19
N ARG A 689 0.48 25.21 0.49
CA ARG A 689 0.73 25.00 -0.95
C ARG A 689 1.39 23.66 -1.22
N LYS A 690 2.36 23.23 -0.41
CA LYS A 690 2.97 21.90 -0.53
C LYS A 690 1.93 20.80 -0.33
N GLY A 691 1.10 20.89 0.72
CA GLY A 691 0.01 19.95 0.97
C GLY A 691 -0.94 19.83 -0.22
N LEU A 692 -1.37 20.97 -0.79
CA LEU A 692 -2.20 21.00 -2.01
C LEU A 692 -1.53 20.34 -3.22
N ALA A 693 -0.27 20.66 -3.48
CA ALA A 693 0.49 20.10 -4.59
C ALA A 693 0.70 18.59 -4.43
N ASP A 694 1.03 18.15 -3.22
CA ASP A 694 1.22 16.74 -2.89
C ASP A 694 -0.08 15.95 -3.03
N THR A 695 -1.22 16.47 -2.56
CA THR A 695 -2.52 15.81 -2.75
C THR A 695 -2.85 15.65 -4.23
N ALA A 696 -2.61 16.69 -5.05
CA ALA A 696 -2.86 16.64 -6.49
C ALA A 696 -1.97 15.60 -7.22
N LEU A 697 -0.69 15.52 -6.87
CA LEU A 697 0.27 14.60 -7.52
C LEU A 697 0.17 13.17 -6.99
N LYS A 698 0.08 12.98 -5.67
CA LYS A 698 0.12 11.66 -5.03
C LYS A 698 -1.17 10.85 -5.26
N THR A 699 -2.31 11.50 -5.51
CA THR A 699 -3.57 10.84 -5.91
C THR A 699 -3.38 9.97 -7.17
N ALA A 700 -2.61 10.46 -8.16
CA ALA A 700 -2.33 9.70 -9.38
C ALA A 700 -1.51 8.43 -9.10
N ASN A 701 -0.57 8.48 -8.16
CA ASN A 701 0.27 7.34 -7.77
C ASN A 701 -0.56 6.25 -7.07
N SER A 702 -1.48 6.64 -6.18
CA SER A 702 -2.36 5.69 -5.50
C SER A 702 -3.34 5.00 -6.46
N GLY A 703 -3.99 5.77 -7.35
CA GLY A 703 -4.86 5.20 -8.39
C GLY A 703 -4.11 4.24 -9.32
N TYR A 704 -2.84 4.55 -9.62
CA TYR A 704 -1.98 3.68 -10.42
C TYR A 704 -1.56 2.39 -9.68
N LEU A 705 -1.26 2.47 -8.39
CA LEU A 705 -0.99 1.32 -7.54
C LEU A 705 -2.22 0.40 -7.45
N THR A 706 -3.40 0.97 -7.20
CA THR A 706 -4.68 0.22 -7.12
C THR A 706 -4.91 -0.57 -8.39
N ARG A 707 -4.74 0.06 -9.56
CA ARG A 707 -4.86 -0.62 -10.85
C ARG A 707 -3.87 -1.77 -11.00
N ARG A 708 -2.61 -1.58 -10.60
CA ARG A 708 -1.58 -2.63 -10.64
C ARG A 708 -1.93 -3.80 -9.72
N LEU A 709 -2.46 -3.53 -8.52
CA LEU A 709 -2.90 -4.57 -7.60
C LEU A 709 -4.08 -5.38 -8.20
N VAL A 710 -5.04 -4.71 -8.83
CA VAL A 710 -6.15 -5.39 -9.54
C VAL A 710 -5.62 -6.24 -10.70
N ASP A 711 -4.71 -5.72 -11.52
CA ASP A 711 -4.12 -6.45 -12.65
C ASP A 711 -3.45 -7.78 -12.20
N VAL A 712 -2.96 -7.84 -10.96
CA VAL A 712 -2.31 -9.03 -10.37
C VAL A 712 -3.33 -9.97 -9.72
N ALA A 713 -4.32 -9.41 -9.03
CA ALA A 713 -5.19 -10.16 -8.14
C ALA A 713 -6.51 -10.59 -8.80
N GLN A 714 -6.89 -10.03 -9.95
CA GLN A 714 -8.19 -10.26 -10.58
C GLN A 714 -8.56 -11.73 -10.82
N ASP A 715 -7.58 -12.61 -11.02
CA ASP A 715 -7.81 -14.03 -11.31
C ASP A 715 -8.22 -14.84 -10.06
N LEU A 716 -8.10 -14.25 -8.86
CA LEU A 716 -8.24 -14.96 -7.60
C LEU A 716 -9.69 -14.88 -7.06
N VAL A 717 -10.36 -16.02 -7.14
CA VAL A 717 -11.77 -16.24 -6.79
C VAL A 717 -11.89 -17.38 -5.77
N VAL A 718 -12.94 -17.37 -4.95
CA VAL A 718 -13.27 -18.50 -4.07
C VAL A 718 -13.90 -19.63 -4.90
N THR A 719 -13.21 -20.76 -5.02
CA THR A 719 -13.61 -21.88 -5.91
C THR A 719 -14.03 -23.13 -5.15
N GLU A 720 -13.57 -23.29 -3.92
CA GLU A 720 -13.73 -24.49 -3.09
C GLU A 720 -14.17 -24.11 -1.67
N ASP A 721 -14.71 -25.05 -0.90
CA ASP A 721 -15.12 -24.78 0.48
C ASP A 721 -13.95 -24.99 1.44
N ASP A 722 -13.31 -26.16 1.42
CA ASP A 722 -12.14 -26.50 2.23
C ASP A 722 -11.07 -27.23 1.40
N CYS A 723 -9.84 -26.70 1.39
CA CYS A 723 -8.68 -27.34 0.73
C CYS A 723 -7.97 -28.40 1.58
N GLY A 724 -8.43 -28.67 2.81
CA GLY A 724 -7.86 -29.70 3.69
C GLY A 724 -6.49 -29.39 4.33
N THR A 725 -5.94 -28.19 4.12
CA THR A 725 -4.63 -27.81 4.67
C THR A 725 -4.65 -27.73 6.20
N LEU A 726 -3.61 -28.26 6.84
CA LEU A 726 -3.33 -28.12 8.28
C LEU A 726 -2.42 -26.92 8.57
N GLU A 727 -1.89 -26.28 7.52
CA GLU A 727 -0.97 -25.16 7.66
C GLU A 727 -1.68 -23.83 7.87
N GLY A 728 -1.09 -23.00 8.71
CA GLY A 728 -1.67 -21.74 9.14
C GLY A 728 -0.61 -20.76 9.65
N ILE A 729 -1.01 -19.51 9.77
CA ILE A 729 -0.17 -18.45 10.33
C ILE A 729 -0.53 -18.24 11.80
N THR A 730 0.48 -18.13 12.65
CA THR A 730 0.28 -17.80 14.07
C THR A 730 0.02 -16.30 14.18
N MET A 731 -1.22 -15.94 14.53
CA MET A 731 -1.60 -14.55 14.81
C MET A 731 -1.39 -14.25 16.28
N THR A 732 -0.81 -13.08 16.54
CA THR A 732 -0.58 -12.53 17.88
C THR A 732 -1.08 -11.09 17.91
N PRO A 733 -1.42 -10.52 19.08
CA PRO A 733 -1.62 -9.07 19.19
C PRO A 733 -0.36 -8.32 18.73
N VAL A 734 -0.55 -7.09 18.26
CA VAL A 734 0.56 -6.20 17.91
C VAL A 734 0.84 -5.32 19.11
N ILE A 735 1.97 -5.58 19.76
CA ILE A 735 2.44 -4.88 20.94
C ILE A 735 3.63 -4.03 20.52
N GLU A 736 3.54 -2.72 20.68
CA GLU A 736 4.64 -1.78 20.44
C GLU A 736 4.77 -0.85 21.65
N GLY A 737 5.93 -0.83 22.29
CA GLY A 737 6.17 0.09 23.41
C GLY A 737 5.23 -0.10 24.60
N GLY A 738 4.76 -1.33 24.81
CA GLY A 738 3.82 -1.70 25.88
C GLY A 738 2.36 -1.31 25.65
N ASP A 739 2.04 -0.60 24.57
CA ASP A 739 0.66 -0.42 24.14
C ASP A 739 0.26 -1.54 23.17
N VAL A 740 -0.87 -2.19 23.45
CA VAL A 740 -1.53 -3.08 22.50
C VAL A 740 -2.17 -2.21 21.44
N LYS A 741 -1.44 -1.97 20.34
CA LYS A 741 -1.95 -1.20 19.20
C LYS A 741 -3.14 -1.89 18.55
N GLU A 742 -3.07 -3.22 18.45
CA GLU A 742 -4.16 -4.02 17.89
C GLU A 742 -4.37 -5.29 18.71
N PRO A 743 -5.59 -5.50 19.25
CA PRO A 743 -5.90 -6.67 20.04
C PRO A 743 -5.99 -7.92 19.15
N LEU A 744 -5.84 -9.09 19.77
CA LEU A 744 -5.95 -10.37 19.07
C LEU A 744 -7.33 -10.55 18.41
N ARG A 745 -8.40 -10.09 19.08
CA ARG A 745 -9.77 -10.11 18.58
C ARG A 745 -9.91 -9.50 17.19
N ASP A 746 -9.41 -8.29 16.97
CA ASP A 746 -9.57 -7.57 15.70
C ASP A 746 -8.85 -8.31 14.54
N ARG A 747 -7.69 -8.93 14.82
CA ARG A 747 -6.90 -9.68 13.81
C ARG A 747 -7.51 -11.02 13.44
N VAL A 748 -8.09 -11.70 14.43
CA VAL A 748 -8.58 -13.07 14.34
C VAL A 748 -10.05 -13.13 13.92
N LEU A 749 -10.80 -12.04 14.11
CA LEU A 749 -12.22 -11.96 13.77
C LEU A 749 -12.50 -12.38 12.31
N GLY A 750 -13.41 -13.33 12.16
CA GLY A 750 -13.84 -13.85 10.88
C GLY A 750 -12.80 -14.71 10.16
N ARG A 751 -11.81 -15.25 10.87
CA ARG A 751 -10.87 -16.28 10.38
C ARG A 751 -11.27 -17.66 10.89
N VAL A 752 -10.61 -18.68 10.34
CA VAL A 752 -10.82 -20.08 10.70
C VAL A 752 -9.58 -20.63 11.38
N THR A 753 -9.75 -21.39 12.47
CA THR A 753 -8.64 -22.05 13.18
C THR A 753 -8.00 -23.16 12.34
N ALA A 754 -6.67 -23.24 12.35
CA ALA A 754 -5.92 -24.31 11.69
C ALA A 754 -5.67 -25.50 12.63
N GLU A 755 -5.60 -25.26 13.94
CA GLU A 755 -5.40 -26.26 14.99
C GLU A 755 -6.37 -26.05 16.15
N ASP A 756 -6.45 -27.03 17.05
CA ASP A 756 -7.25 -26.94 18.26
C ASP A 756 -6.61 -25.95 19.25
N VAL A 757 -7.35 -24.89 19.62
CA VAL A 757 -6.87 -23.91 20.59
C VAL A 757 -7.13 -24.45 21.99
N LEU A 758 -6.06 -24.67 22.74
CA LEU A 758 -6.13 -25.15 24.12
C LEU A 758 -6.29 -23.99 25.11
N LYS A 759 -6.99 -24.25 26.21
CA LYS A 759 -7.10 -23.28 27.30
C LYS A 759 -5.76 -23.19 28.06
N PRO A 760 -5.19 -21.97 28.26
CA PRO A 760 -3.91 -21.81 28.93
C PRO A 760 -3.89 -22.47 30.32
N GLY A 761 -2.93 -23.38 30.56
CA GLY A 761 -2.78 -24.10 31.82
C GLY A 761 -3.53 -25.45 31.92
N THR A 762 -4.31 -25.83 30.91
CA THR A 762 -5.07 -27.10 30.87
C THR A 762 -4.93 -27.80 29.52
N ALA A 763 -5.27 -29.09 29.45
CA ALA A 763 -5.33 -29.85 28.20
C ALA A 763 -6.70 -29.76 27.48
N ASP A 764 -7.62 -28.95 27.99
CA ASP A 764 -8.97 -28.83 27.46
C ASP A 764 -8.99 -27.98 26.18
N ILE A 765 -9.70 -28.49 25.17
CA ILE A 765 -9.91 -27.80 23.89
C ILE A 765 -10.94 -26.69 24.12
N LEU A 766 -10.50 -25.44 23.95
CA LEU A 766 -11.36 -24.26 24.03
C LEU A 766 -12.11 -24.06 22.71
N VAL A 767 -11.37 -24.08 21.61
CA VAL A 767 -11.91 -23.85 20.26
C VAL A 767 -11.38 -24.94 19.33
N PRO A 768 -12.25 -25.82 18.80
CA PRO A 768 -11.84 -26.83 17.84
C PRO A 768 -11.26 -26.23 16.55
N ARG A 769 -10.48 -27.04 15.83
CA ARG A 769 -10.02 -26.77 14.48
C ARG A 769 -11.19 -26.55 13.52
N ASN A 770 -10.95 -25.78 12.45
CA ASN A 770 -11.91 -25.48 11.39
C ASN A 770 -13.16 -24.71 11.87
N THR A 771 -13.08 -24.06 13.03
CA THR A 771 -14.17 -23.23 13.53
C THR A 771 -14.02 -21.80 13.02
N LEU A 772 -15.13 -21.21 12.56
CA LEU A 772 -15.17 -19.81 12.16
C LEU A 772 -15.26 -18.93 13.41
N LEU A 773 -14.23 -18.13 13.64
CA LEU A 773 -14.09 -17.26 14.79
C LEU A 773 -14.99 -16.02 14.62
N HIS A 774 -16.22 -16.15 15.11
CA HIS A 774 -17.16 -15.04 15.25
C HIS A 774 -17.00 -14.37 16.62
N GLU A 775 -17.78 -13.33 16.87
CA GLU A 775 -17.64 -12.44 18.02
C GLU A 775 -17.66 -13.19 19.36
N GLN A 776 -18.55 -14.17 19.55
CA GLN A 776 -18.64 -14.98 20.78
C GLN A 776 -17.38 -15.84 21.01
N TRP A 777 -16.83 -16.47 19.97
CA TRP A 777 -15.56 -17.19 20.09
C TRP A 777 -14.40 -16.25 20.41
N CYS A 778 -14.38 -15.04 19.84
CA CYS A 778 -13.37 -14.06 20.17
C CYS A 778 -13.48 -13.58 21.62
N ASP A 779 -14.70 -13.36 22.12
CA ASP A 779 -14.92 -12.97 23.52
C ASP A 779 -14.49 -14.11 24.46
N LEU A 780 -14.77 -15.37 24.12
CA LEU A 780 -14.27 -16.55 24.84
C LEU A 780 -12.73 -16.63 24.85
N LEU A 781 -12.08 -16.31 23.72
CA LEU A 781 -10.61 -16.26 23.63
C LEU A 781 -10.03 -15.16 24.53
N GLU A 782 -10.67 -13.99 24.60
CA GLU A 782 -10.26 -12.89 25.48
C GLU A 782 -10.48 -13.21 26.96
N GLU A 783 -11.62 -13.81 27.33
CA GLU A 783 -11.93 -14.24 28.70
C GLU A 783 -10.89 -15.24 29.23
N ASN A 784 -10.51 -16.21 28.39
CA ASN A 784 -9.47 -17.17 28.73
C ASN A 784 -8.06 -16.62 28.46
N SER A 785 -7.97 -15.39 27.93
CA SER A 785 -6.76 -14.63 27.67
C SER A 785 -5.72 -15.42 26.88
N VAL A 786 -6.19 -15.98 25.76
CA VAL A 786 -5.35 -16.62 24.74
C VAL A 786 -4.55 -15.54 24.02
N ASP A 787 -3.25 -15.76 23.86
CA ASP A 787 -2.28 -14.79 23.33
C ASP A 787 -1.92 -15.04 21.85
N SER A 788 -2.03 -16.28 21.42
CA SER A 788 -1.69 -16.71 20.06
C SER A 788 -2.70 -17.72 19.55
N VAL A 789 -3.07 -17.56 18.28
CA VAL A 789 -3.98 -18.49 17.60
C VAL A 789 -3.42 -18.78 16.22
N LYS A 790 -3.24 -20.06 15.89
CA LYS A 790 -2.89 -20.49 14.53
C LYS A 790 -4.15 -20.52 13.67
N VAL A 791 -4.21 -19.59 12.72
CA VAL A 791 -5.35 -19.41 11.82
C VAL A 791 -4.98 -19.82 10.40
N ARG A 792 -5.96 -20.29 9.64
CA ARG A 792 -5.82 -20.51 8.21
C ARG A 792 -5.62 -19.17 7.49
N SER A 793 -4.81 -19.19 6.44
CA SER A 793 -4.50 -18.03 5.63
C SER A 793 -4.73 -18.32 4.15
N VAL A 794 -4.99 -17.26 3.39
CA VAL A 794 -5.04 -17.32 1.93
C VAL A 794 -3.70 -17.78 1.34
N VAL A 795 -2.58 -17.46 1.99
CA VAL A 795 -1.24 -17.86 1.54
C VAL A 795 -0.98 -19.36 1.75
N SER A 796 -1.51 -19.96 2.83
CA SER A 796 -1.36 -21.40 3.12
C SER A 796 -2.38 -22.29 2.40
N CYS A 797 -3.20 -21.70 1.51
CA CYS A 797 -4.24 -22.42 0.78
C CYS A 797 -3.67 -23.32 -0.32
N ASP A 798 -4.07 -24.59 -0.31
CA ASP A 798 -3.61 -25.60 -1.28
C ASP A 798 -4.46 -25.66 -2.57
N THR A 799 -5.59 -24.95 -2.63
CA THR A 799 -6.47 -24.95 -3.81
C THR A 799 -5.76 -24.39 -5.04
N ASP A 800 -5.86 -25.12 -6.15
CA ASP A 800 -5.29 -24.74 -7.45
C ASP A 800 -6.13 -23.66 -8.13
N PHE A 801 -5.47 -22.63 -8.69
CA PHE A 801 -6.07 -21.52 -9.44
C PHE A 801 -7.20 -20.73 -8.73
N GLY A 802 -7.43 -20.96 -7.43
CA GLY A 802 -8.46 -20.32 -6.62
C GLY A 802 -8.12 -20.39 -5.14
N VAL A 803 -9.07 -20.05 -4.28
CA VAL A 803 -8.93 -20.13 -2.80
C VAL A 803 -10.15 -20.86 -2.23
N CYS A 804 -9.95 -21.62 -1.15
CA CYS A 804 -11.07 -22.21 -0.43
C CYS A 804 -11.72 -21.21 0.56
N ALA A 805 -13.01 -21.38 0.84
CA ALA A 805 -13.76 -20.51 1.75
C ALA A 805 -13.15 -20.48 3.16
N HIS A 806 -12.64 -21.61 3.67
CA HIS A 806 -12.04 -21.67 5.02
C HIS A 806 -10.74 -20.88 5.16
N CYS A 807 -9.88 -20.86 4.13
CA CYS A 807 -8.64 -20.10 4.15
C CYS A 807 -8.85 -18.59 4.13
N TYR A 808 -9.97 -18.11 3.58
CA TYR A 808 -10.36 -16.70 3.62
C TYR A 808 -11.22 -16.35 4.85
N GLY A 809 -12.09 -17.27 5.25
CA GLY A 809 -13.04 -17.15 6.34
C GLY A 809 -14.29 -16.35 5.97
N ARG A 810 -14.59 -15.32 6.75
CA ARG A 810 -15.77 -14.48 6.64
C ARG A 810 -15.63 -13.40 5.55
N ASP A 811 -16.69 -13.18 4.79
CA ASP A 811 -16.88 -11.95 4.02
C ASP A 811 -17.20 -10.79 4.97
N LEU A 812 -16.36 -9.76 4.94
CA LEU A 812 -16.48 -8.60 5.81
C LEU A 812 -17.62 -7.67 5.37
N ALA A 813 -18.04 -7.69 4.11
CA ALA A 813 -19.12 -6.83 3.61
C ALA A 813 -20.52 -7.33 4.03
N ARG A 814 -20.71 -8.66 4.12
CA ARG A 814 -22.01 -9.29 4.43
C ARG A 814 -22.05 -10.07 5.73
N GLY A 815 -20.91 -10.23 6.40
CA GLY A 815 -20.87 -10.83 7.72
C GLY A 815 -21.19 -12.32 7.79
N HIS A 816 -21.21 -13.08 6.69
CA HIS A 816 -21.30 -14.54 6.68
C HIS A 816 -20.00 -15.17 6.16
N ILE A 817 -19.86 -16.50 6.21
CA ILE A 817 -18.74 -17.19 5.56
C ILE A 817 -18.73 -16.83 4.07
N ILE A 818 -17.56 -16.66 3.48
CA ILE A 818 -17.50 -16.18 2.11
C ILE A 818 -18.17 -17.14 1.13
N ASN A 819 -18.95 -16.59 0.19
CA ASN A 819 -19.64 -17.37 -0.82
C ASN A 819 -18.67 -17.86 -1.89
N LYS A 820 -18.90 -19.07 -2.39
CA LYS A 820 -18.24 -19.58 -3.59
C LYS A 820 -18.58 -18.69 -4.79
N GLY A 821 -17.54 -18.32 -5.55
CA GLY A 821 -17.64 -17.40 -6.70
C GLY A 821 -17.29 -15.94 -6.39
N GLU A 822 -17.10 -15.54 -5.12
CA GLU A 822 -16.74 -14.16 -4.79
C GLU A 822 -15.29 -13.84 -5.22
N ALA A 823 -15.10 -12.73 -5.94
CA ALA A 823 -13.81 -12.29 -6.47
C ALA A 823 -12.97 -11.54 -5.43
N ILE A 824 -12.47 -12.26 -4.42
CA ILE A 824 -11.69 -11.69 -3.31
C ILE A 824 -10.42 -10.98 -3.75
N GLY A 825 -9.84 -11.35 -4.90
CA GLY A 825 -8.67 -10.67 -5.46
C GLY A 825 -8.92 -9.19 -5.76
N VAL A 826 -10.04 -8.89 -6.40
CA VAL A 826 -10.44 -7.51 -6.71
C VAL A 826 -10.81 -6.76 -5.43
N ILE A 827 -11.54 -7.40 -4.51
CA ILE A 827 -11.95 -6.82 -3.22
C ILE A 827 -10.72 -6.44 -2.38
N ALA A 828 -9.72 -7.32 -2.32
CA ALA A 828 -8.47 -7.06 -1.60
C ALA A 828 -7.70 -5.88 -2.20
N ALA A 829 -7.56 -5.85 -3.52
CA ALA A 829 -6.87 -4.75 -4.22
C ALA A 829 -7.57 -3.39 -3.98
N GLN A 830 -8.90 -3.36 -4.02
CA GLN A 830 -9.69 -2.16 -3.71
C GLN A 830 -9.57 -1.76 -2.23
N SER A 831 -9.64 -2.72 -1.31
CA SER A 831 -9.58 -2.48 0.13
C SER A 831 -8.22 -1.93 0.60
N ILE A 832 -7.17 -2.13 -0.19
CA ILE A 832 -5.84 -1.53 0.02
C ILE A 832 -5.73 -0.18 -0.72
N GLY A 833 -6.16 -0.12 -1.97
CA GLY A 833 -5.97 1.03 -2.84
C GLY A 833 -6.85 2.25 -2.52
N GLU A 834 -8.09 2.02 -2.09
CA GLU A 834 -9.02 3.09 -1.75
C GLU A 834 -8.54 3.87 -0.52
N PRO A 835 -8.20 3.23 0.62
CA PRO A 835 -7.65 3.95 1.75
C PRO A 835 -6.31 4.61 1.42
N GLY A 836 -5.44 3.96 0.64
CA GLY A 836 -4.19 4.56 0.18
C GLY A 836 -4.38 5.89 -0.54
N THR A 837 -5.49 6.05 -1.27
CA THR A 837 -5.85 7.31 -1.92
C THR A 837 -6.38 8.32 -0.92
N GLN A 838 -7.24 7.88 0.02
CA GLN A 838 -7.73 8.74 1.10
C GLN A 838 -6.59 9.28 1.98
N LEU A 839 -5.55 8.49 2.24
CA LEU A 839 -4.38 8.92 3.02
C LEU A 839 -3.73 10.18 2.43
N THR A 840 -3.59 10.21 1.11
CA THR A 840 -3.00 11.36 0.40
C THR A 840 -3.91 12.59 0.37
N MET A 841 -5.23 12.38 0.49
CA MET A 841 -6.21 13.46 0.58
C MET A 841 -6.31 14.02 2.00
N ARG A 842 -6.26 13.19 3.05
CA ARG A 842 -6.31 13.65 4.45
C ARG A 842 -5.12 14.53 4.83
N THR A 843 -3.99 14.37 4.15
CA THR A 843 -2.82 15.24 4.33
C THR A 843 -3.14 16.72 4.05
N PHE A 844 -4.14 17.01 3.23
CA PHE A 844 -4.60 18.37 2.95
C PHE A 844 -4.99 19.15 4.23
N HIS A 845 -5.63 18.46 5.19
CA HIS A 845 -6.07 19.09 6.44
C HIS A 845 -4.94 19.30 7.46
N ILE A 846 -3.84 18.56 7.31
CA ILE A 846 -2.69 18.59 8.22
C ILE A 846 -1.56 19.46 7.64
N GLY A 847 -1.50 19.62 6.30
CA GLY A 847 -0.37 20.11 5.52
C GLY A 847 0.19 21.50 5.84
N GLY A 848 -0.30 22.20 6.86
CA GLY A 848 0.36 23.38 7.43
C GLY A 848 1.11 23.12 8.74
N ALA A 849 0.59 22.24 9.60
CA ALA A 849 1.08 22.06 10.97
C ALA A 849 1.93 20.80 11.11
N ALA A 850 3.19 20.97 11.50
CA ALA A 850 4.06 19.87 11.88
C ALA A 850 3.91 19.61 13.38
N SER A 851 3.82 18.34 13.78
CA SER A 851 3.90 17.94 15.18
C SER A 851 4.91 16.80 15.24
N ARG A 852 6.08 17.10 15.79
CA ARG A 852 7.12 16.12 16.09
C ARG A 852 6.79 15.53 17.46
N ALA A 853 6.71 14.21 17.57
CA ALA A 853 6.72 13.58 18.89
C ALA A 853 8.14 13.74 19.48
N ALA A 854 8.24 14.15 20.75
CA ALA A 854 9.51 14.23 21.45
C ALA A 854 10.25 12.88 21.37
N ALA A 855 11.58 12.90 21.21
CA ALA A 855 12.37 11.68 21.20
C ALA A 855 12.30 11.00 22.58
N GLU A 856 11.87 9.73 22.61
CA GLU A 856 11.75 8.95 23.84
C GLU A 856 13.13 8.63 24.41
N SER A 857 13.40 9.07 25.63
CA SER A 857 14.67 8.84 26.35
C SER A 857 14.59 7.73 27.41
N SER A 858 13.39 7.23 27.72
CA SER A 858 13.21 6.22 28.77
C SER A 858 12.03 5.29 28.50
N ILE A 859 12.10 4.08 29.05
CA ILE A 859 11.00 3.11 29.07
C ILE A 859 10.37 3.16 30.45
N GLN A 860 9.07 3.49 30.48
CA GLN A 860 8.23 3.37 31.65
C GLN A 860 7.25 2.22 31.45
N VAL A 861 7.24 1.29 32.39
CA VAL A 861 6.32 0.17 32.41
C VAL A 861 4.95 0.68 32.83
N LYS A 862 3.89 0.28 32.14
CA LYS A 862 2.53 0.76 32.46
C LYS A 862 1.81 -0.20 33.39
N ASN A 863 2.14 -1.49 33.32
CA ASN A 863 1.44 -2.55 34.02
C ASN A 863 2.31 -3.23 35.10
N LYS A 864 1.66 -3.83 36.11
CA LYS A 864 2.36 -4.69 37.07
C LYS A 864 2.80 -6.00 36.39
N GLY A 865 4.03 -6.45 36.62
CA GLY A 865 4.54 -7.73 36.14
C GLY A 865 6.00 -7.98 36.52
N SER A 866 6.56 -9.09 36.05
CA SER A 866 7.97 -9.46 36.15
C SER A 866 8.70 -9.15 34.85
N ILE A 867 9.90 -8.57 34.93
CA ILE A 867 10.72 -8.33 33.75
C ILE A 867 11.37 -9.63 33.29
N LYS A 868 11.37 -9.89 31.98
CA LYS A 868 12.15 -10.94 31.33
C LYS A 868 12.96 -10.36 30.19
N LEU A 869 14.27 -10.40 30.32
CA LEU A 869 15.21 -10.00 29.28
C LEU A 869 15.42 -11.19 28.34
N SER A 870 15.19 -10.98 27.04
CA SER A 870 15.51 -11.95 25.99
C SER A 870 16.68 -11.44 25.14
N ASN A 871 17.61 -12.35 24.83
CA ASN A 871 18.83 -12.07 24.06
C ASN A 871 19.67 -10.93 24.67
N ALA A 872 19.76 -10.90 26.01
CA ALA A 872 20.45 -9.87 26.75
C ALA A 872 21.78 -10.37 27.33
N LYS A 873 22.86 -9.66 27.02
CA LYS A 873 24.07 -9.60 27.83
C LYS A 873 24.05 -8.28 28.59
N SER A 874 24.32 -8.35 29.88
CA SER A 874 24.30 -7.18 30.76
C SER A 874 25.49 -7.22 31.72
N VAL A 875 26.02 -6.06 32.02
CA VAL A 875 27.13 -5.88 32.96
C VAL A 875 26.73 -4.88 34.03
N VAL A 876 27.26 -5.04 35.24
CA VAL A 876 27.00 -4.11 36.35
C VAL A 876 28.12 -3.07 36.38
N ASN A 877 27.76 -1.80 36.25
CA ASN A 877 28.71 -0.70 36.28
C ASN A 877 29.21 -0.41 37.71
N SER A 878 30.34 0.30 37.83
CA SER A 878 30.92 0.89 39.06
C SER A 878 29.91 1.65 39.93
N SER A 879 28.91 2.26 39.30
CA SER A 879 27.81 2.98 39.96
C SER A 879 26.67 2.06 40.46
N GLY A 880 26.85 0.73 40.40
CA GLY A 880 25.87 -0.28 40.83
C GLY A 880 24.65 -0.44 39.91
N LYS A 881 24.67 0.16 38.72
CA LYS A 881 23.56 0.10 37.74
C LYS A 881 23.81 -0.98 36.69
N LEU A 882 22.75 -1.67 36.28
CA LEU A 882 22.81 -2.69 35.24
C LEU A 882 22.81 -2.03 33.86
N VAL A 883 23.75 -2.37 32.98
CA VAL A 883 23.89 -1.79 31.65
C VAL A 883 23.85 -2.89 30.60
N ILE A 884 23.08 -2.70 29.53
CA ILE A 884 22.95 -3.69 28.46
C ILE A 884 24.09 -3.55 27.47
N THR A 885 24.79 -4.66 27.19
CA THR A 885 25.95 -4.70 26.25
C THR A 885 25.64 -5.41 24.94
N SER A 886 24.44 -5.98 24.81
CA SER A 886 23.93 -6.54 23.55
C SER A 886 23.11 -5.54 22.74
N ARG A 887 23.19 -5.63 21.40
CA ARG A 887 22.46 -4.73 20.48
C ARG A 887 21.01 -5.16 20.21
N ASN A 888 20.72 -6.46 20.32
CA ASN A 888 19.42 -7.03 19.99
C ASN A 888 18.67 -7.49 21.25
N THR A 889 18.59 -6.62 22.26
CA THR A 889 17.92 -6.95 23.52
C THR A 889 16.45 -6.55 23.50
N GLU A 890 15.61 -7.51 23.87
CA GLU A 890 14.19 -7.29 24.08
C GLU A 890 13.86 -7.45 25.56
N LEU A 891 13.23 -6.43 26.14
CA LEU A 891 12.66 -6.46 27.48
C LEU A 891 11.18 -6.81 27.36
N LYS A 892 10.80 -7.96 27.92
CA LYS A 892 9.42 -8.44 27.97
C LYS A 892 8.91 -8.31 29.39
N LEU A 893 7.78 -7.67 29.59
CA LEU A 893 7.07 -7.71 30.87
C LEU A 893 6.16 -8.93 30.87
N ILE A 894 6.32 -9.81 31.84
CA ILE A 894 5.58 -11.05 32.00
C ILE A 894 4.65 -10.96 33.21
N ASP A 895 3.39 -11.41 33.07
CA ASP A 895 2.47 -11.51 34.19
C ASP A 895 2.78 -12.73 35.11
N GLU A 896 2.13 -12.84 36.26
CA GLU A 896 2.28 -13.98 37.19
C GLU A 896 1.98 -15.34 36.53
N PHE A 897 1.25 -15.35 35.40
CA PHE A 897 0.88 -16.54 34.62
C PHE A 897 1.80 -16.82 33.41
N GLY A 898 2.95 -16.14 33.28
CA GLY A 898 3.91 -16.40 32.19
C GLY A 898 3.59 -15.70 30.86
N ARG A 899 2.62 -14.77 30.82
CA ARG A 899 2.20 -14.04 29.61
C ARG A 899 2.98 -12.77 29.39
N THR A 900 3.45 -12.52 28.17
CA THR A 900 4.07 -11.23 27.80
C THR A 900 3.01 -10.13 27.64
N LYS A 901 2.97 -9.17 28.57
CA LYS A 901 2.10 -7.98 28.53
C LYS A 901 2.69 -6.83 27.74
N GLU A 902 3.98 -6.58 27.93
CA GLU A 902 4.68 -5.48 27.27
C GLU A 902 5.96 -6.03 26.66
N SER A 903 6.37 -5.47 25.52
CA SER A 903 7.63 -5.81 24.88
C SER A 903 8.26 -4.54 24.36
N TYR A 904 9.49 -4.30 24.80
CA TYR A 904 10.27 -3.12 24.45
C TYR A 904 11.59 -3.57 23.85
N LYS A 905 12.02 -2.92 22.77
CA LYS A 905 13.41 -3.03 22.33
C LYS A 905 14.24 -2.11 23.21
N VAL A 906 15.32 -2.64 23.78
CA VAL A 906 16.22 -1.87 24.62
C VAL A 906 17.51 -1.61 23.84
N PRO A 907 17.85 -0.33 23.56
CA PRO A 907 19.07 0.01 22.86
C PRO A 907 20.33 -0.45 23.60
N TYR A 908 21.40 -0.71 22.84
CA TYR A 908 22.73 -0.95 23.39
C TYR A 908 23.17 0.22 24.28
N GLY A 909 23.67 -0.12 25.47
CA GLY A 909 24.12 0.85 26.45
C GLY A 909 23.04 1.54 27.26
N SER A 910 21.79 1.08 27.15
CA SER A 910 20.73 1.52 28.04
C SER A 910 21.02 1.12 29.48
N VAL A 911 20.77 2.05 30.40
CA VAL A 911 20.89 1.82 31.83
C VAL A 911 19.58 1.28 32.35
N MET A 912 19.61 0.05 32.83
CA MET A 912 18.49 -0.64 33.44
C MET A 912 18.39 -0.29 34.93
N ALA A 913 17.19 0.14 35.34
CA ALA A 913 16.88 0.37 36.75
C ALA A 913 16.49 -0.93 37.47
N LYS A 914 16.14 -1.99 36.72
CA LYS A 914 15.60 -3.26 37.22
C LYS A 914 16.25 -4.46 36.51
N GLY A 915 16.44 -5.56 37.25
CA GLY A 915 17.08 -6.78 36.77
C GLY A 915 16.13 -7.79 36.11
N ASP A 916 16.71 -8.86 35.54
CA ASP A 916 15.95 -9.98 34.98
C ASP A 916 15.19 -10.75 36.09
N GLY A 917 13.90 -10.99 35.89
CA GLY A 917 12.99 -11.62 36.85
C GLY A 917 12.42 -10.69 37.93
N GLU A 918 12.86 -9.43 38.02
CA GLU A 918 12.41 -8.50 39.06
C GLU A 918 10.97 -8.01 38.83
N GLN A 919 10.23 -7.77 39.92
CA GLN A 919 8.85 -7.29 39.86
C GLN A 919 8.81 -5.77 39.74
N VAL A 920 7.91 -5.27 38.89
CA VAL A 920 7.72 -3.84 38.65
C VAL A 920 6.26 -3.44 38.79
N ALA A 921 6.05 -2.19 39.24
CA ALA A 921 4.73 -1.57 39.33
C ALA A 921 4.48 -0.65 38.12
N GLY A 922 3.20 -0.42 37.81
CA GLY A 922 2.82 0.50 36.73
C GLY A 922 3.24 1.94 37.04
N GLY A 923 3.88 2.59 36.06
CA GLY A 923 4.45 3.94 36.15
C GLY A 923 5.95 3.99 36.48
N GLU A 924 6.60 2.84 36.68
CA GLU A 924 8.01 2.78 37.05
C GLU A 924 8.93 2.80 35.81
N THR A 925 9.97 3.65 35.84
CA THR A 925 10.98 3.72 34.78
C THR A 925 11.95 2.55 34.91
N VAL A 926 12.04 1.71 33.87
CA VAL A 926 12.86 0.49 33.89
C VAL A 926 14.14 0.58 33.08
N ALA A 927 14.18 1.44 32.06
CA ALA A 927 15.36 1.68 31.24
C ALA A 927 15.48 3.16 30.85
N ASN A 928 16.70 3.67 30.74
CA ASN A 928 16.98 5.05 30.35
C ASN A 928 18.22 5.13 29.45
N TRP A 929 18.21 6.04 28.47
CA TRP A 929 19.34 6.31 27.58
C TRP A 929 19.29 7.75 27.01
N ASP A 930 20.38 8.18 26.39
CA ASP A 930 20.44 9.43 25.63
C ASP A 930 19.97 9.19 24.18
N PRO A 931 18.90 9.85 23.69
CA PRO A 931 18.38 9.65 22.33
C PRO A 931 19.32 10.13 21.21
N HIS A 932 20.31 10.97 21.52
CA HIS A 932 21.17 11.61 20.53
C HIS A 932 22.58 11.05 20.50
N THR A 933 22.92 10.19 21.46
CA THR A 933 24.24 9.58 21.53
C THR A 933 24.15 8.09 21.83
N MET A 934 24.85 7.27 21.05
CA MET A 934 25.04 5.86 21.36
C MET A 934 26.36 5.70 22.16
N PRO A 935 26.31 5.30 23.45
CA PRO A 935 27.51 5.11 24.24
C PRO A 935 28.20 3.78 23.87
N VAL A 936 29.50 3.80 23.69
CA VAL A 936 30.34 2.59 23.56
C VAL A 936 30.76 2.17 24.96
N ILE A 937 30.45 0.94 25.37
CA ILE A 937 30.62 0.47 26.75
C ILE A 937 31.53 -0.74 26.83
N THR A 938 32.29 -0.85 27.92
CA THR A 938 33.16 -1.98 28.22
C THR A 938 32.42 -3.14 28.90
N GLU A 939 32.83 -4.36 28.59
CA GLU A 939 32.36 -5.58 29.27
C GLU A 939 33.33 -6.03 30.38
N VAL A 940 34.55 -5.49 30.39
CA VAL A 940 35.62 -5.87 31.31
C VAL A 940 36.23 -4.66 31.99
N SER A 941 36.74 -4.87 33.20
CA SER A 941 37.49 -3.87 33.96
C SER A 941 38.98 -3.96 33.63
N GLY A 942 39.67 -2.83 33.55
CA GLY A 942 41.10 -2.78 33.28
C GLY A 942 41.58 -1.36 32.96
N PHE A 943 42.76 -1.26 32.35
CA PHE A 943 43.32 0.00 31.87
C PHE A 943 43.04 0.18 30.38
N LEU A 944 42.64 1.38 29.99
CA LEU A 944 42.40 1.75 28.60
C LEU A 944 43.74 1.89 27.85
N ARG A 945 43.85 1.29 26.67
CA ARG A 945 44.97 1.45 25.74
C ARG A 945 44.48 1.79 24.33
N PHE A 946 44.98 2.89 23.76
CA PHE A 946 44.67 3.28 22.39
C PHE A 946 45.42 2.40 21.37
N THR A 947 44.68 1.85 20.41
CA THR A 947 45.24 1.02 19.33
C THR A 947 44.82 1.61 17.99
N ASP A 948 45.77 1.79 17.05
CA ASP A 948 45.53 2.39 15.72
C ASP A 948 44.88 3.79 15.75
N MET A 949 45.04 4.54 16.86
CA MET A 949 44.57 5.91 17.05
C MET A 949 45.74 6.90 16.96
N ILE A 950 46.01 7.36 15.74
CA ILE A 950 47.06 8.33 15.41
C ILE A 950 46.43 9.69 15.06
N ASP A 951 46.89 10.73 15.75
CA ASP A 951 46.50 12.13 15.54
C ASP A 951 46.75 12.59 14.09
N GLY A 952 45.74 13.21 13.48
CA GLY A 952 45.77 13.71 12.10
C GLY A 952 45.62 12.64 11.01
N GLN A 953 45.71 11.35 11.34
CA GLN A 953 45.45 10.25 10.40
C GLN A 953 44.13 9.53 10.65
N THR A 954 43.80 9.25 11.91
CA THR A 954 42.60 8.48 12.31
C THR A 954 41.75 9.21 13.33
N ILE A 955 42.33 10.12 14.11
CA ILE A 955 41.65 10.96 15.10
C ILE A 955 42.03 12.42 14.90
N THR A 956 41.13 13.33 15.24
CA THR A 956 41.36 14.77 15.29
C THR A 956 40.97 15.29 16.67
N ARG A 957 41.83 16.13 17.27
CA ARG A 957 41.56 16.74 18.56
C ARG A 957 40.70 17.97 18.34
N GLN A 958 39.44 17.91 18.79
CA GLN A 958 38.59 19.08 18.88
C GLN A 958 38.72 19.64 20.28
N THR A 959 39.38 20.78 20.38
CA THR A 959 39.40 21.58 21.60
C THR A 959 38.25 22.56 21.50
N ASP A 960 37.35 22.51 22.47
CA ASP A 960 36.30 23.52 22.61
C ASP A 960 36.96 24.83 23.11
N GLU A 961 36.92 25.88 22.28
CA GLU A 961 37.62 27.16 22.50
C GLU A 961 37.14 27.87 23.79
N LEU A 962 35.99 27.48 24.34
CA LEU A 962 35.38 28.12 25.52
C LEU A 962 35.58 27.35 26.83
N THR A 963 35.59 26.01 26.81
CA THR A 963 35.76 25.19 28.04
C THR A 963 37.18 24.67 28.24
N GLY A 964 38.03 24.68 27.20
CA GLY A 964 39.39 24.15 27.24
C GLY A 964 39.45 22.61 27.33
N LEU A 965 38.30 21.93 27.33
CA LEU A 965 38.23 20.47 27.29
C LEU A 965 38.50 19.99 25.87
N SER A 966 39.41 19.03 25.75
CA SER A 966 39.76 18.43 24.48
C SER A 966 39.08 17.08 24.32
N SER A 967 38.27 16.94 23.28
CA SER A 967 37.68 15.66 22.86
C SER A 967 38.38 15.14 21.61
N LEU A 968 38.59 13.83 21.53
CA LEU A 968 39.17 13.19 20.34
C LEU A 968 38.03 12.72 19.44
N VAL A 969 37.90 13.30 18.25
CA VAL A 969 36.91 12.90 17.26
C VAL A 969 37.55 11.96 16.25
N ILE A 970 36.95 10.80 16.04
CA ILE A 970 37.46 9.83 15.07
C ILE A 970 37.08 10.26 13.66
N LEU A 971 38.07 10.29 12.77
CA LEU A 971 37.88 10.63 11.37
C LEU A 971 37.20 9.48 10.62
N ASP A 972 36.25 9.80 9.76
CA ASP A 972 35.61 8.81 8.88
C ASP A 972 36.59 8.36 7.78
N SER A 973 36.37 7.18 7.21
CA SER A 973 37.22 6.57 6.17
C SER A 973 37.43 7.47 4.93
N ALA A 974 36.50 8.40 4.70
CA ALA A 974 36.58 9.42 3.65
C ALA A 974 37.52 10.58 3.97
N GLU A 975 37.68 10.92 5.26
CA GLU A 975 38.48 12.05 5.77
C GLU A 975 39.92 11.63 6.11
N ARG A 976 40.21 10.31 6.18
CA ARG A 976 41.54 9.77 6.46
C ARG A 976 42.51 9.93 5.28
N THR A 977 43.77 10.20 5.60
CA THR A 977 44.88 10.26 4.64
C THR A 977 45.16 8.88 4.01
N SER A 978 45.82 8.85 2.84
CA SER A 978 46.08 7.60 2.09
C SER A 978 46.80 6.51 2.88
N GLY A 979 47.65 6.88 3.85
CA GLY A 979 48.33 5.94 4.76
C GLY A 979 47.48 5.46 5.95
N GLY A 980 46.43 6.21 6.34
CA GLY A 980 45.54 5.90 7.46
C GLY A 980 44.20 5.25 7.06
N LYS A 981 43.96 5.01 5.77
CA LYS A 981 42.73 4.38 5.26
C LYS A 981 42.52 2.93 5.71
N ASP A 982 43.61 2.22 6.01
CA ASP A 982 43.56 0.80 6.44
C ASP A 982 43.63 0.64 7.97
N LEU A 983 43.95 1.71 8.71
CA LEU A 983 44.00 1.70 10.18
C LEU A 983 42.60 1.66 10.79
N ARG A 984 42.42 0.92 11.89
CA ARG A 984 41.12 0.76 12.57
C ARG A 984 41.20 1.26 14.02
N PRO A 985 40.89 2.55 14.28
CA PRO A 985 40.98 3.10 15.62
C PRO A 985 40.12 2.28 16.58
N ALA A 986 40.76 1.76 17.63
CA ALA A 986 40.15 0.86 18.59
C ALA A 986 40.66 1.17 20.00
N LEU A 987 39.77 0.99 20.97
CA LEU A 987 40.08 1.07 22.38
C LEU A 987 40.25 -0.34 22.93
N LYS A 988 41.42 -0.62 23.51
CA LYS A 988 41.78 -1.95 24.02
C LYS A 988 41.90 -1.91 25.53
N ILE A 989 41.46 -2.96 26.22
CA ILE A 989 41.54 -3.06 27.68
C ILE A 989 42.65 -4.01 28.09
N VAL A 990 43.56 -3.54 28.94
CA VAL A 990 44.73 -4.28 29.42
C VAL A 990 44.73 -4.41 30.94
N ASP A 991 45.38 -5.44 31.46
CA ASP A 991 45.59 -5.63 32.89
C ASP A 991 46.68 -4.68 33.42
N ALA A 992 46.93 -4.70 34.74
CA ALA A 992 47.96 -3.88 35.37
C ALA A 992 49.40 -4.19 34.88
N ASN A 993 49.60 -5.34 34.23
CA ASN A 993 50.89 -5.78 33.68
C ASN A 993 51.00 -5.51 32.17
N GLY A 994 49.98 -4.90 31.55
CA GLY A 994 49.92 -4.57 30.14
C GLY A 994 49.53 -5.72 29.20
N ASN A 995 49.10 -6.86 29.73
CA ASN A 995 48.55 -7.98 28.96
C ASN A 995 47.07 -7.76 28.64
N ASP A 996 46.59 -8.38 27.57
CA ASP A 996 45.22 -8.21 27.10
C ASP A 996 44.22 -8.89 28.06
N VAL A 997 43.20 -8.13 28.48
CA VAL A 997 42.06 -8.70 29.22
C VAL A 997 41.15 -9.38 28.20
N LEU A 998 40.82 -10.65 28.42
CA LEU A 998 39.95 -11.42 27.53
C LEU A 998 38.47 -11.19 27.86
N ILE A 999 37.60 -11.20 26.85
CA ILE A 999 36.15 -11.06 27.03
C ILE A 999 35.59 -12.33 27.70
N PRO A 1000 34.84 -12.23 28.81
CA PRO A 1000 34.31 -13.38 29.54
C PRO A 1000 33.50 -14.34 28.65
N GLY A 1001 33.92 -15.60 28.57
CA GLY A 1001 33.28 -16.63 27.76
C GLY A 1001 33.81 -16.76 26.32
N THR A 1002 34.85 -16.01 25.93
CA THR A 1002 35.53 -16.11 24.64
C THR A 1002 37.05 -15.99 24.79
N ASP A 1003 37.83 -16.62 23.91
CA ASP A 1003 39.30 -16.56 23.94
C ASP A 1003 39.88 -15.28 23.28
N MET A 1004 39.08 -14.20 23.22
CA MET A 1004 39.41 -13.00 22.44
C MET A 1004 39.80 -11.79 23.29
N PRO A 1005 40.77 -10.97 22.86
CA PRO A 1005 41.12 -9.71 23.52
C PRO A 1005 39.95 -8.71 23.56
N ALA A 1006 39.78 -8.02 24.68
CA ALA A 1006 38.80 -6.95 24.85
C ALA A 1006 39.22 -5.68 24.08
N GLN A 1007 38.94 -5.68 22.78
CA GLN A 1007 39.23 -4.59 21.85
C GLN A 1007 37.94 -4.07 21.19
N TYR A 1008 37.65 -2.78 21.40
CA TYR A 1008 36.44 -2.10 20.93
C TYR A 1008 36.77 -1.19 19.75
N PHE A 1009 36.36 -1.58 18.56
CA PHE A 1009 36.52 -0.75 17.36
C PHE A 1009 35.56 0.43 17.38
N LEU A 1010 36.07 1.62 17.06
CA LEU A 1010 35.26 2.83 17.06
C LEU A 1010 34.93 3.29 15.62
N PRO A 1011 33.66 3.65 15.34
CA PRO A 1011 33.27 4.16 14.04
C PRO A 1011 33.74 5.60 13.80
N GLY A 1012 33.73 6.04 12.54
CA GLY A 1012 33.92 7.46 12.20
C GLY A 1012 32.91 8.35 12.91
N LYS A 1013 33.31 9.57 13.26
CA LYS A 1013 32.57 10.58 14.04
C LYS A 1013 32.32 10.22 15.51
N ALA A 1014 32.80 9.08 16.00
CA ALA A 1014 32.78 8.80 17.43
C ALA A 1014 33.66 9.80 18.19
N ILE A 1015 33.16 10.26 19.34
CA ILE A 1015 33.82 11.23 20.21
C ILE A 1015 34.33 10.47 21.43
N VAL A 1016 35.65 10.44 21.61
CA VAL A 1016 36.33 9.85 22.77
C VAL A 1016 36.69 10.98 23.73
N GLN A 1017 36.24 10.84 24.98
CA GLN A 1017 36.46 11.82 26.06
C GLN A 1017 37.45 11.32 27.11
N LEU A 1018 37.89 10.06 27.01
CA LEU A 1018 38.86 9.45 27.92
C LEU A 1018 40.28 9.57 27.36
N GLU A 1019 41.27 9.62 28.25
CA GLU A 1019 42.70 9.59 27.91
C GLU A 1019 43.28 8.17 28.04
N ASP A 1020 44.42 7.95 27.37
CA ASP A 1020 45.13 6.68 27.38
C ASP A 1020 45.69 6.35 28.79
N GLY A 1021 45.54 5.11 29.25
CA GLY A 1021 46.02 4.66 30.56
C GLY A 1021 45.06 4.88 31.74
N ILE A 1022 43.84 5.38 31.51
CA ILE A 1022 42.82 5.51 32.56
C ILE A 1022 42.30 4.12 32.99
N GLN A 1023 42.11 3.93 34.29
CA GLN A 1023 41.46 2.75 34.84
C GLN A 1023 39.93 2.87 34.68
N ILE A 1024 39.32 1.85 34.09
CA ILE A 1024 37.87 1.79 33.84
C ILE A 1024 37.27 0.54 34.46
N SER A 1025 35.99 0.63 34.83
CA SER A 1025 35.21 -0.53 35.27
C SER A 1025 34.43 -1.13 34.10
N ALA A 1026 34.01 -2.38 34.26
CA ALA A 1026 33.05 -3.00 33.35
C ALA A 1026 31.73 -2.21 33.39
N GLY A 1027 31.17 -1.82 32.26
CA GLY A 1027 29.94 -1.02 32.16
C GLY A 1027 30.14 0.49 32.00
N ASP A 1028 31.38 0.99 32.04
CA ASP A 1028 31.68 2.41 31.81
C ASP A 1028 31.68 2.79 30.32
N THR A 1029 31.35 4.06 30.04
CA THR A 1029 31.29 4.58 28.67
C THR A 1029 32.68 5.02 28.19
N LEU A 1030 33.15 4.40 27.12
CA LEU A 1030 34.42 4.68 26.46
C LEU A 1030 34.36 5.84 25.46
N ALA A 1031 33.30 5.89 24.67
CA ALA A 1031 33.13 6.86 23.59
C ALA A 1031 31.64 7.10 23.35
N ARG A 1032 31.30 8.23 22.73
CA ARG A 1032 29.93 8.55 22.32
C ARG A 1032 29.85 8.71 20.82
N VAL A 1033 28.92 8.01 20.19
CA VAL A 1033 28.64 8.18 18.76
C VAL A 1033 27.43 9.10 18.62
N PRO A 1034 27.58 10.32 18.07
CA PRO A 1034 26.44 11.18 17.80
C PRO A 1034 25.54 10.50 16.77
N GLN A 1035 24.31 10.23 17.15
CA GLN A 1035 23.33 9.59 16.29
C GLN A 1035 22.44 10.68 15.69
N GLU A 1036 22.38 10.74 14.35
CA GLU A 1036 21.33 11.50 13.70
C GLU A 1036 20.00 10.82 14.03
N SER A 1037 19.23 11.43 14.94
CA SER A 1037 17.87 10.98 15.25
C SER A 1037 17.11 10.86 13.93
N GLY A 1038 16.69 9.63 13.59
CA GLY A 1038 16.10 9.29 12.30
C GLY A 1038 15.11 10.36 11.85
N GLY A 1039 15.23 10.77 10.58
CA GLY A 1039 14.42 11.83 10.01
C GLY A 1039 12.93 11.63 10.32
N THR A 1040 12.19 12.74 10.42
CA THR A 1040 10.74 12.73 10.60
C THR A 1040 10.13 11.69 9.68
N LYS A 1041 9.49 10.65 10.25
CA LYS A 1041 8.72 9.67 9.49
C LYS A 1041 7.54 10.41 8.89
N ASP A 1042 7.77 11.01 7.74
CA ASP A 1042 6.80 11.83 7.03
C ASP A 1042 5.61 10.94 6.67
N ILE A 1043 4.44 11.33 7.18
CA ILE A 1043 3.11 10.77 6.87
C ILE A 1043 2.96 10.57 5.34
N THR A 1044 3.60 11.42 4.55
CA THR A 1044 3.49 11.41 3.09
C THR A 1044 4.47 10.47 2.36
N GLY A 1045 5.45 9.89 3.06
CA GLY A 1045 6.42 8.92 2.53
C GLY A 1045 5.94 7.45 2.55
N GLY A 1046 4.81 7.18 3.21
CA GLY A 1046 4.32 5.80 3.43
C GLY A 1046 3.86 5.07 2.17
N LEU A 1047 3.22 5.73 1.21
CA LEU A 1047 2.69 5.05 0.01
C LEU A 1047 3.81 4.55 -0.94
N PRO A 1048 4.88 5.31 -1.24
CA PRO A 1048 6.05 4.78 -1.94
C PRO A 1048 6.65 3.55 -1.26
N ARG A 1049 6.71 3.54 0.08
CA ARG A 1049 7.19 2.38 0.85
C ARG A 1049 6.29 1.16 0.65
N VAL A 1050 4.97 1.33 0.72
CA VAL A 1050 4.01 0.24 0.43
C VAL A 1050 4.17 -0.27 -1.01
N ALA A 1051 4.37 0.63 -1.98
CA ALA A 1051 4.63 0.24 -3.35
C ALA A 1051 5.94 -0.55 -3.51
N ASP A 1052 7.01 -0.15 -2.83
CA ASP A 1052 8.30 -0.86 -2.86
C ASP A 1052 8.21 -2.26 -2.22
N LEU A 1053 7.43 -2.42 -1.14
CA LEU A 1053 7.16 -3.71 -0.50
C LEU A 1053 6.41 -4.65 -1.46
N PHE A 1054 5.34 -4.18 -2.11
CA PHE A 1054 4.61 -4.98 -3.09
C PHE A 1054 5.40 -5.22 -4.40
N GLU A 1055 6.29 -4.29 -4.79
CA GLU A 1055 7.23 -4.53 -5.89
C GLU A 1055 8.34 -5.51 -5.49
N ALA A 1056 8.41 -5.94 -4.22
CA ALA A 1056 9.46 -6.77 -3.66
C ALA A 1056 10.85 -6.29 -4.08
N ARG A 1057 11.06 -4.97 -4.13
CA ARG A 1057 12.37 -4.43 -4.52
C ARG A 1057 13.37 -4.74 -3.42
N ARG A 1058 14.56 -5.20 -3.83
CA ARG A 1058 15.69 -5.23 -2.89
C ARG A 1058 16.03 -3.78 -2.53
N PRO A 1059 16.07 -3.44 -1.24
CA PRO A 1059 16.61 -2.16 -0.81
C PRO A 1059 17.98 -1.93 -1.43
N LYS A 1060 18.32 -0.68 -1.74
CA LYS A 1060 19.65 -0.36 -2.30
C LYS A 1060 20.77 -0.82 -1.35
N GLU A 1061 20.49 -0.75 -0.06
CA GLU A 1061 21.37 -1.17 1.01
C GLU A 1061 20.61 -2.17 1.92
N PRO A 1062 20.54 -3.46 1.54
CA PRO A 1062 19.73 -4.46 2.24
C PRO A 1062 20.44 -4.97 3.49
N ALA A 1063 19.74 -5.15 4.61
CA ALA A 1063 20.32 -5.83 5.77
C ALA A 1063 20.87 -7.21 5.38
N ILE A 1064 22.05 -7.53 5.88
CA ILE A 1064 22.68 -8.83 5.64
C ILE A 1064 22.21 -9.76 6.75
N LEU A 1065 21.68 -10.92 6.36
CA LEU A 1065 21.15 -11.93 7.27
C LEU A 1065 22.08 -13.14 7.31
N ALA A 1066 22.15 -13.83 8.45
CA ALA A 1066 22.94 -15.04 8.58
C ALA A 1066 22.35 -16.19 7.72
N GLU A 1067 23.18 -16.78 6.87
CA GLU A 1067 22.75 -17.77 5.88
C GLU A 1067 22.57 -19.17 6.48
N ILE A 1068 23.40 -19.49 7.47
CA ILE A 1068 23.39 -20.73 8.23
C ILE A 1068 23.53 -20.40 9.72
N THR A 1069 23.10 -21.34 10.56
CA THR A 1069 23.29 -21.25 12.01
C THR A 1069 24.71 -21.67 12.36
N GLY A 1070 25.42 -20.85 13.14
CA GLY A 1070 26.82 -21.15 13.48
C GLY A 1070 27.54 -20.05 14.24
N ILE A 1071 28.84 -20.25 14.43
CA ILE A 1071 29.75 -19.28 15.06
C ILE A 1071 30.36 -18.39 13.96
N ILE A 1072 30.33 -17.08 14.18
CA ILE A 1072 30.89 -16.11 13.24
C ILE A 1072 32.39 -15.93 13.45
N SER A 1073 33.15 -15.93 12.35
CA SER A 1073 34.56 -15.55 12.29
C SER A 1073 34.83 -14.63 11.09
N PHE A 1074 35.94 -13.90 11.09
CA PHE A 1074 36.33 -13.05 9.95
C PHE A 1074 37.56 -13.60 9.24
N GLY A 1075 37.42 -13.87 7.94
CA GLY A 1075 38.49 -14.39 7.09
C GLY A 1075 39.41 -13.29 6.53
N LYS A 1076 40.41 -13.72 5.75
CA LYS A 1076 41.41 -12.83 5.12
C LYS A 1076 40.75 -11.78 4.21
N GLU A 1077 41.14 -10.52 4.40
CA GLU A 1077 40.56 -9.38 3.68
C GLU A 1077 40.95 -9.35 2.20
N THR A 1078 40.02 -8.91 1.35
CA THR A 1078 40.25 -8.66 -0.09
C THR A 1078 40.09 -7.16 -0.37
N LYS A 1079 40.60 -6.64 -1.50
CA LYS A 1079 40.46 -5.23 -1.89
C LYS A 1079 38.97 -4.79 -1.86
N GLY A 1080 38.60 -4.02 -0.84
CA GLY A 1080 37.28 -3.39 -0.67
C GLY A 1080 36.19 -4.22 0.04
N LYS A 1081 36.41 -5.51 0.34
CA LYS A 1081 35.43 -6.38 1.01
C LYS A 1081 36.08 -7.20 2.14
N ARG A 1082 35.33 -7.38 3.24
CA ARG A 1082 35.65 -8.24 4.38
C ARG A 1082 34.96 -9.59 4.19
N ARG A 1083 35.66 -10.69 4.47
CA ARG A 1083 35.11 -12.05 4.38
C ARG A 1083 34.52 -12.43 5.74
N LEU A 1084 33.22 -12.64 5.80
CA LEU A 1084 32.51 -13.23 6.94
C LEU A 1084 32.49 -14.74 6.73
N VAL A 1085 32.84 -15.52 7.76
CA VAL A 1085 32.80 -16.98 7.75
C VAL A 1085 31.89 -17.43 8.89
N ILE A 1086 30.84 -18.20 8.57
CA ILE A 1086 29.94 -18.80 9.55
C ILE A 1086 30.24 -20.30 9.60
N THR A 1087 30.61 -20.80 10.77
CA THR A 1087 30.96 -22.22 10.95
C THR A 1087 29.84 -22.94 11.70
N PRO A 1088 29.17 -23.94 11.10
CA PRO A 1088 28.18 -24.77 11.77
C PRO A 1088 28.76 -25.54 12.95
N LEU A 1089 27.95 -25.80 13.98
CA LEU A 1089 28.35 -26.62 15.13
C LEU A 1089 28.46 -28.12 14.77
N ASP A 1090 27.74 -28.53 13.71
CA ASP A 1090 27.59 -29.94 13.32
C ASP A 1090 28.76 -30.45 12.44
N GLY A 1091 29.80 -29.63 12.23
CA GLY A 1091 30.99 -29.98 11.45
C GLY A 1091 30.80 -29.98 9.93
N SER A 1092 29.67 -29.44 9.44
CA SER A 1092 29.44 -29.19 8.01
C SER A 1092 30.32 -28.05 7.48
N ASP A 1093 30.45 -27.94 6.15
CA ASP A 1093 31.32 -26.95 5.53
C ASP A 1093 30.97 -25.50 5.95
N PRO A 1094 31.98 -24.65 6.22
CA PRO A 1094 31.76 -23.26 6.60
C PRO A 1094 31.20 -22.45 5.42
N TYR A 1095 30.22 -21.58 5.72
CA TYR A 1095 29.66 -20.66 4.73
C TYR A 1095 30.41 -19.34 4.75
N GLU A 1096 30.66 -18.76 3.59
CA GLU A 1096 31.46 -17.54 3.48
C GLU A 1096 30.78 -16.47 2.65
N GLU A 1097 30.77 -15.24 3.14
CA GLU A 1097 30.17 -14.09 2.47
C GLU A 1097 31.10 -12.87 2.43
N MET A 1098 31.10 -12.16 1.31
CA MET A 1098 31.96 -11.00 1.08
C MET A 1098 31.19 -9.69 1.33
N ILE A 1099 31.35 -9.14 2.54
CA ILE A 1099 30.68 -7.92 3.00
C ILE A 1099 31.51 -6.67 2.66
N PRO A 1100 30.93 -5.58 2.15
CA PRO A 1100 31.66 -4.33 1.93
C PRO A 1100 32.30 -3.77 3.21
N LYS A 1101 33.58 -3.34 3.15
CA LYS A 1101 34.35 -2.86 4.33
C LYS A 1101 33.78 -1.63 5.04
N TRP A 1102 32.99 -0.82 4.33
CA TRP A 1102 32.38 0.41 4.86
C TRP A 1102 31.08 0.14 5.63
N ARG A 1103 30.57 -1.09 5.58
CA ARG A 1103 29.31 -1.45 6.17
C ARG A 1103 29.47 -1.80 7.65
N GLN A 1104 28.62 -1.22 8.51
CA GLN A 1104 28.64 -1.51 9.93
C GLN A 1104 28.02 -2.88 10.23
N LEU A 1105 28.71 -3.66 11.06
CA LEU A 1105 28.24 -4.96 11.53
C LEU A 1105 27.70 -4.84 12.96
N ASN A 1106 26.65 -5.60 13.23
CA ASN A 1106 26.04 -5.70 14.57
C ASN A 1106 26.60 -6.84 15.39
N VAL A 1107 27.22 -7.80 14.72
CA VAL A 1107 27.78 -9.00 15.33
C VAL A 1107 29.28 -8.86 15.57
N PHE A 1108 29.76 -9.50 16.64
CA PHE A 1108 31.19 -9.59 16.95
C PHE A 1108 31.75 -10.97 16.59
N GLU A 1109 33.07 -11.05 16.52
CA GLU A 1109 33.74 -12.32 16.22
C GLU A 1109 33.54 -13.30 17.38
N GLY A 1110 33.22 -14.55 17.10
CA GLY A 1110 32.91 -15.58 18.11
C GLY A 1110 31.45 -15.58 18.59
N GLU A 1111 30.61 -14.66 18.10
CA GLU A 1111 29.17 -14.67 18.40
C GLU A 1111 28.46 -15.82 17.68
N ARG A 1112 27.50 -16.45 18.37
CA ARG A 1112 26.61 -17.46 17.78
C ARG A 1112 25.39 -16.77 17.19
N VAL A 1113 25.12 -17.05 15.92
CA VAL A 1113 23.94 -16.56 15.21
C VAL A 1113 23.08 -17.71 14.73
N GLU A 1114 21.77 -17.50 14.69
CA GLU A 1114 20.84 -18.39 14.04
C GLU A 1114 20.62 -17.99 12.58
N ARG A 1115 20.27 -18.98 11.75
CA ARG A 1115 19.91 -18.72 10.35
C ARG A 1115 18.78 -17.70 10.28
N GLY A 1116 19.05 -16.59 9.59
CA GLY A 1116 18.13 -15.47 9.42
C GLY A 1116 18.33 -14.33 10.44
N ASP A 1117 19.30 -14.38 11.34
CA ASP A 1117 19.62 -13.25 12.23
C ASP A 1117 20.27 -12.08 11.48
N VAL A 1118 20.08 -10.86 12.00
CA VAL A 1118 20.60 -9.63 11.37
C VAL A 1118 22.08 -9.43 11.71
N VAL A 1119 22.93 -9.57 10.71
CA VAL A 1119 24.39 -9.40 10.79
C VAL A 1119 24.80 -7.94 10.61
N SER A 1120 24.09 -7.20 9.75
CA SER A 1120 24.36 -5.79 9.43
C SER A 1120 23.06 -5.01 9.29
N ASP A 1121 23.08 -3.77 9.76
CA ASP A 1121 21.93 -2.87 9.69
C ASP A 1121 21.47 -2.58 8.27
N GLY A 1122 20.17 -2.33 8.16
CA GLY A 1122 19.49 -1.94 6.94
C GLY A 1122 18.06 -2.49 6.91
N PRO A 1123 17.26 -2.10 5.91
CA PRO A 1123 15.97 -2.74 5.69
C PRO A 1123 16.17 -4.18 5.22
N GLU A 1124 15.50 -5.14 5.87
CA GLU A 1124 15.50 -6.55 5.44
C GLU A 1124 14.89 -6.69 4.03
N ALA A 1125 15.51 -7.50 3.17
CA ALA A 1125 14.97 -7.78 1.85
C ALA A 1125 13.94 -8.92 1.93
N PRO A 1126 12.71 -8.76 1.38
CA PRO A 1126 11.70 -9.83 1.42
C PRO A 1126 12.14 -11.15 0.77
N HIS A 1127 13.06 -11.09 -0.21
CA HIS A 1127 13.65 -12.28 -0.85
C HIS A 1127 14.46 -13.12 0.12
N ASP A 1128 15.22 -12.45 0.99
CA ASP A 1128 16.13 -13.13 1.91
C ASP A 1128 15.34 -13.65 3.12
N ILE A 1129 14.31 -12.93 3.56
CA ILE A 1129 13.34 -13.44 4.56
C ILE A 1129 12.65 -14.71 4.06
N LEU A 1130 12.14 -14.73 2.82
CA LEU A 1130 11.52 -15.93 2.27
C LEU A 1130 12.51 -17.09 2.21
N ARG A 1131 13.76 -16.82 1.79
CA ARG A 1131 14.78 -17.85 1.60
C ARG A 1131 15.28 -18.46 2.92
N LEU A 1132 15.40 -17.64 3.96
CA LEU A 1132 16.00 -18.03 5.23
C LEU A 1132 14.97 -18.43 6.27
N ARG A 1133 13.85 -17.70 6.38
CA ARG A 1133 12.82 -17.87 7.41
C ARG A 1133 11.51 -18.50 6.88
N GLY A 1134 11.35 -18.63 5.56
CA GLY A 1134 10.21 -19.30 4.94
C GLY A 1134 8.99 -18.42 4.64
N VAL A 1135 7.92 -19.04 4.10
CA VAL A 1135 6.72 -18.36 3.56
C VAL A 1135 5.92 -17.64 4.63
N HIS A 1136 5.73 -18.25 5.80
CA HIS A 1136 4.95 -17.64 6.89
C HIS A 1136 5.66 -16.40 7.46
N ALA A 1137 6.98 -16.45 7.59
CA ALA A 1137 7.78 -15.33 8.08
C ALA A 1137 7.74 -14.13 7.13
N VAL A 1138 7.92 -14.34 5.82
CA VAL A 1138 7.82 -13.24 4.85
C VAL A 1138 6.40 -12.68 4.77
N THR A 1139 5.38 -13.53 4.91
CA THR A 1139 3.99 -13.08 4.93
C THR A 1139 3.74 -12.17 6.13
N ARG A 1140 4.14 -12.60 7.33
CA ARG A 1140 4.02 -11.81 8.58
C ARG A 1140 4.78 -10.48 8.48
N TYR A 1141 5.97 -10.50 7.88
CA TYR A 1141 6.77 -9.29 7.67
C TYR A 1141 6.05 -8.29 6.76
N ILE A 1142 5.62 -8.72 5.57
CA ILE A 1142 4.95 -7.84 4.60
C ILE A 1142 3.61 -7.34 5.15
N THR A 1143 2.82 -8.21 5.80
CA THR A 1143 1.54 -7.79 6.39
C THR A 1143 1.76 -6.74 7.47
N ASN A 1144 2.72 -6.95 8.38
CA ASN A 1144 2.97 -6.02 9.46
C ASN A 1144 3.51 -4.68 8.94
N GLU A 1145 4.53 -4.67 8.09
CA GLU A 1145 5.12 -3.43 7.54
C GLU A 1145 4.10 -2.60 6.75
N VAL A 1146 3.27 -3.24 5.93
CA VAL A 1146 2.22 -2.53 5.19
C VAL A 1146 1.15 -2.01 6.15
N GLN A 1147 0.72 -2.83 7.12
CA GLN A 1147 -0.26 -2.42 8.11
C GLN A 1147 0.24 -1.28 8.97
N ASP A 1148 1.51 -1.25 9.36
CA ASP A 1148 2.05 -0.19 10.21
C ASP A 1148 1.94 1.17 9.52
N VAL A 1149 2.11 1.23 8.20
CA VAL A 1149 1.84 2.44 7.41
C VAL A 1149 0.36 2.87 7.48
N TYR A 1150 -0.58 1.93 7.36
CA TYR A 1150 -2.02 2.25 7.45
C TYR A 1150 -2.48 2.57 8.89
N ARG A 1151 -1.95 1.85 9.89
CA ARG A 1151 -2.22 2.02 11.33
C ARG A 1151 -1.71 3.35 11.84
N LEU A 1152 -0.52 3.79 11.42
CA LEU A 1152 0.02 5.12 11.72
C LEU A 1152 -0.94 6.24 11.29
N GLN A 1153 -1.82 5.96 10.32
CA GLN A 1153 -2.82 6.89 9.82
C GLN A 1153 -4.24 6.63 10.37
N GLY A 1154 -4.39 5.69 11.30
CA GLY A 1154 -5.67 5.30 11.88
C GLY A 1154 -6.62 4.62 10.90
N VAL A 1155 -6.11 4.04 9.81
CA VAL A 1155 -6.91 3.23 8.87
C VAL A 1155 -6.78 1.77 9.25
N LYS A 1156 -7.92 1.12 9.53
CA LYS A 1156 -7.99 -0.32 9.80
C LYS A 1156 -8.26 -1.09 8.51
N ILE A 1157 -7.38 -2.02 8.17
CA ILE A 1157 -7.56 -2.99 7.08
C ILE A 1157 -7.39 -4.38 7.70
N ASN A 1158 -8.16 -5.38 7.28
CA ASN A 1158 -7.92 -6.74 7.74
C ASN A 1158 -6.74 -7.38 6.99
N ASP A 1159 -5.88 -8.10 7.71
CA ASP A 1159 -4.67 -8.77 7.19
C ASP A 1159 -4.97 -9.68 5.98
N LYS A 1160 -6.18 -10.25 5.88
CA LYS A 1160 -6.56 -11.17 4.80
C LYS A 1160 -6.43 -10.57 3.40
N HIS A 1161 -6.62 -9.25 3.27
CA HIS A 1161 -6.50 -8.56 1.99
C HIS A 1161 -5.04 -8.44 1.54
N ILE A 1162 -4.13 -8.19 2.47
CA ILE A 1162 -2.70 -8.12 2.17
C ILE A 1162 -2.17 -9.53 1.88
N GLU A 1163 -2.63 -10.54 2.61
CA GLU A 1163 -2.33 -11.96 2.34
C GLU A 1163 -2.70 -12.40 0.91
N VAL A 1164 -3.83 -11.93 0.37
CA VAL A 1164 -4.22 -12.19 -1.02
C VAL A 1164 -3.16 -11.66 -2.00
N ILE A 1165 -2.64 -10.45 -1.76
CA ILE A 1165 -1.57 -9.87 -2.59
C ILE A 1165 -0.27 -10.66 -2.42
N VAL A 1166 0.11 -11.03 -1.20
CA VAL A 1166 1.31 -11.83 -0.91
C VAL A 1166 1.24 -13.19 -1.60
N ARG A 1167 0.07 -13.85 -1.60
CA ARG A 1167 -0.12 -15.10 -2.35
C ARG A 1167 0.16 -14.92 -3.83
N GLN A 1168 -0.28 -13.81 -4.43
CA GLN A 1168 0.03 -13.52 -5.83
C GLN A 1168 1.49 -13.15 -6.08
N MET A 1169 2.17 -12.54 -5.10
CA MET A 1169 3.62 -12.33 -5.16
C MET A 1169 4.37 -13.67 -5.17
N LEU A 1170 3.87 -14.67 -4.43
CA LEU A 1170 4.43 -16.03 -4.33
C LEU A 1170 3.89 -17.01 -5.37
N ARG A 1171 3.19 -16.53 -6.42
CA ARG A 1171 2.58 -17.38 -7.47
C ARG A 1171 3.60 -18.18 -8.28
N LYS A 1172 4.87 -17.74 -8.30
CA LYS A 1172 5.94 -18.38 -9.06
C LYS A 1172 6.88 -19.14 -8.12
N ALA A 1173 7.36 -20.28 -8.60
CA ALA A 1173 8.36 -21.06 -7.92
C ALA A 1173 9.53 -21.37 -8.85
N THR A 1174 10.72 -21.50 -8.28
CA THR A 1174 11.98 -21.81 -8.98
C THR A 1174 12.28 -23.28 -8.74
N ILE A 1175 12.64 -23.99 -9.79
CA ILE A 1175 12.90 -25.43 -9.72
C ILE A 1175 14.38 -25.62 -9.41
N GLU A 1176 14.70 -26.28 -8.29
CA GLU A 1176 16.08 -26.56 -7.88
C GLU A 1176 16.55 -27.93 -8.35
N ASN A 1177 15.65 -28.90 -8.40
CA ASN A 1177 15.93 -30.20 -8.98
C ASN A 1177 14.73 -30.62 -9.82
N ALA A 1178 14.96 -30.92 -11.08
CA ALA A 1178 13.93 -31.33 -12.01
C ALA A 1178 13.38 -32.74 -11.72
N GLY A 1179 14.12 -33.61 -11.03
CA GLY A 1179 13.72 -35.01 -10.82
C GLY A 1179 13.43 -35.70 -12.15
N SER A 1180 12.30 -36.41 -12.24
CA SER A 1180 11.78 -37.01 -13.48
C SER A 1180 10.78 -36.13 -14.23
N SER A 1181 10.65 -34.84 -13.87
CA SER A 1181 9.73 -33.92 -14.51
C SER A 1181 10.29 -33.31 -15.80
N ASP A 1182 9.41 -32.80 -16.66
CA ASP A 1182 9.78 -32.07 -17.89
C ASP A 1182 10.35 -30.66 -17.63
N PHE A 1183 10.56 -30.29 -16.37
CA PHE A 1183 11.00 -28.95 -16.02
C PHE A 1183 12.52 -28.78 -16.07
N LEU A 1184 12.97 -27.56 -16.33
CA LEU A 1184 14.40 -27.23 -16.31
C LEU A 1184 14.84 -26.73 -14.93
N GLU A 1185 16.06 -27.10 -14.53
CA GLU A 1185 16.68 -26.54 -13.32
C GLU A 1185 16.90 -25.02 -13.46
N GLY A 1186 16.55 -24.28 -12.40
CA GLY A 1186 16.54 -22.82 -12.40
C GLY A 1186 15.35 -22.18 -13.13
N GLU A 1187 14.41 -22.98 -13.65
CA GLU A 1187 13.22 -22.47 -14.31
C GLU A 1187 12.21 -21.89 -13.32
N GLN A 1188 11.61 -20.76 -13.69
CA GLN A 1188 10.46 -20.20 -12.98
C GLN A 1188 9.15 -20.64 -13.62
N VAL A 1189 8.37 -21.41 -12.88
CA VAL A 1189 7.08 -21.94 -13.29
C VAL A 1189 6.00 -21.47 -12.31
N GLU A 1190 4.74 -21.52 -12.73
CA GLU A 1190 3.60 -21.26 -11.85
C GLU A 1190 3.46 -22.38 -10.81
N TYR A 1191 3.33 -22.01 -9.54
CA TYR A 1191 3.37 -22.96 -8.43
C TYR A 1191 2.26 -24.02 -8.50
N SER A 1192 1.05 -23.67 -8.94
CA SER A 1192 -0.04 -24.62 -9.13
C SER A 1192 0.28 -25.70 -10.16
N ARG A 1193 0.92 -25.33 -11.29
CA ARG A 1193 1.30 -26.31 -12.32
C ARG A 1193 2.35 -27.29 -11.81
N VAL A 1194 3.30 -26.80 -11.03
CA VAL A 1194 4.34 -27.63 -10.43
C VAL A 1194 3.76 -28.59 -9.40
N LYS A 1195 2.82 -28.12 -8.58
CA LYS A 1195 2.08 -28.99 -7.64
C LYS A 1195 1.33 -30.11 -8.37
N ILE A 1196 0.59 -29.77 -9.42
CA ILE A 1196 -0.15 -30.78 -10.22
C ILE A 1196 0.83 -31.80 -10.80
N ALA A 1197 1.92 -31.34 -11.44
CA ALA A 1197 2.93 -32.22 -12.01
C ALA A 1197 3.57 -33.14 -10.96
N ASN A 1198 3.93 -32.62 -9.78
CA ASN A 1198 4.50 -33.44 -8.71
C ASN A 1198 3.50 -34.48 -8.19
N ARG A 1199 2.23 -34.11 -7.99
CA ARG A 1199 1.17 -35.07 -7.58
C ARG A 1199 0.99 -36.18 -8.62
N ASP A 1200 1.03 -35.84 -9.92
CA ASP A 1200 0.90 -36.81 -11.01
C ASP A 1200 2.12 -37.76 -11.08
N LEU A 1201 3.33 -37.24 -10.86
CA LEU A 1201 4.56 -38.05 -10.80
C LEU A 1201 4.60 -38.98 -9.58
N GLU A 1202 4.21 -38.46 -8.41
CA GLU A 1202 4.12 -39.25 -7.17
C GLU A 1202 3.07 -40.37 -7.29
N ALA A 1203 1.93 -40.09 -7.92
CA ALA A 1203 0.91 -41.10 -8.21
C ALA A 1203 1.42 -42.23 -9.13
N ASN A 1204 2.39 -41.94 -9.99
CA ASN A 1204 3.05 -42.91 -10.87
C ASN A 1204 4.32 -43.54 -10.24
N GLY A 1205 4.63 -43.24 -8.97
CA GLY A 1205 5.80 -43.78 -8.26
C GLY A 1205 7.14 -43.18 -8.69
N GLN A 1206 7.13 -42.05 -9.39
CA GLN A 1206 8.33 -41.30 -9.80
C GLN A 1206 8.64 -40.18 -8.81
N SER A 1207 9.91 -39.75 -8.75
CA SER A 1207 10.33 -38.64 -7.88
C SER A 1207 9.94 -37.29 -8.48
N GLY A 1208 9.09 -36.55 -7.77
CA GLY A 1208 8.77 -35.15 -8.08
C GLY A 1208 9.98 -34.23 -7.95
N GLY A 1209 9.93 -33.08 -8.62
CA GLY A 1209 11.00 -32.08 -8.56
C GLY A 1209 10.99 -31.27 -7.26
N ASN A 1210 12.17 -30.89 -6.75
CA ASN A 1210 12.32 -29.98 -5.61
C ASN A 1210 12.20 -28.52 -6.07
N VAL A 1211 11.45 -27.74 -5.30
CA VAL A 1211 10.95 -26.43 -5.74
C VAL A 1211 11.07 -25.41 -4.63
N PHE A 1212 11.59 -24.24 -4.96
CA PHE A 1212 11.73 -23.11 -4.07
C PHE A 1212 10.74 -21.97 -4.44
N PRO A 1213 9.78 -21.60 -3.58
CA PRO A 1213 8.89 -20.46 -3.85
C PRO A 1213 9.71 -19.16 -3.89
N ARG A 1214 9.36 -18.23 -4.79
CA ARG A 1214 10.10 -16.96 -4.95
C ARG A 1214 9.14 -15.78 -4.84
N PRO A 1215 9.49 -14.68 -4.12
CA PRO A 1215 8.65 -13.49 -4.14
C PRO A 1215 8.93 -12.77 -5.46
N ALA A 1216 7.95 -12.78 -6.36
CA ALA A 1216 7.97 -11.95 -7.54
C ALA A 1216 7.24 -10.65 -7.20
N GLY A 1217 7.89 -9.50 -7.44
CA GLY A 1217 7.21 -8.22 -7.41
C GLY A 1217 6.03 -8.23 -8.38
N TYR A 1218 4.97 -7.48 -8.10
CA TYR A 1218 3.75 -7.55 -8.94
C TYR A 1218 4.00 -7.32 -10.44
N HIS A 1219 5.00 -6.54 -10.83
CA HIS A 1219 5.37 -6.39 -12.24
C HIS A 1219 5.88 -7.67 -12.89
N GLN A 1220 6.66 -8.45 -12.13
CA GLN A 1220 7.23 -9.70 -12.60
C GLN A 1220 6.15 -10.78 -12.64
N SER A 1221 5.25 -10.81 -11.65
CA SER A 1221 4.11 -11.74 -11.64
C SER A 1221 3.13 -11.45 -12.79
N VAL A 1222 2.79 -10.17 -13.05
CA VAL A 1222 1.95 -9.77 -14.19
C VAL A 1222 2.60 -10.09 -15.54
N SER A 1223 3.92 -9.91 -15.67
CA SER A 1223 4.61 -10.30 -16.92
C SER A 1223 4.66 -11.81 -17.15
N GLY A 1224 4.55 -12.62 -16.07
CA GLY A 1224 4.48 -14.08 -16.13
C GLY A 1224 3.10 -14.64 -16.47
N ASN A 1225 2.05 -13.82 -16.48
CA ASN A 1225 0.78 -14.11 -17.14
C ASN A 1225 0.97 -13.81 -18.63
N ARG A 1226 0.91 -14.86 -19.48
CA ARG A 1226 1.29 -14.88 -20.92
C ARG A 1226 0.66 -13.80 -21.82
N ILE A 1227 -0.18 -12.91 -21.29
CA ILE A 1227 -0.96 -11.91 -22.04
C ILE A 1227 -0.40 -10.47 -21.91
N VAL A 1228 0.46 -10.14 -20.94
CA VAL A 1228 0.80 -8.72 -20.62
C VAL A 1228 2.19 -8.26 -21.09
N HIS A 1229 2.93 -9.07 -21.85
CA HIS A 1229 4.25 -8.67 -22.37
C HIS A 1229 4.23 -7.50 -23.37
N LEU A 1230 3.05 -7.07 -23.86
CA LEU A 1230 2.90 -5.96 -24.82
C LEU A 1230 2.91 -4.55 -24.19
N CYS A 1231 2.82 -4.39 -22.86
CA CYS A 1231 2.69 -3.05 -22.23
C CYS A 1231 3.97 -2.49 -21.58
N ARG A 1232 5.12 -3.18 -21.66
CA ARG A 1232 6.33 -2.85 -20.88
C ARG A 1232 7.45 -2.14 -21.66
N ILE A 1233 7.10 -1.31 -22.65
CA ILE A 1233 8.10 -0.54 -23.42
C ILE A 1233 7.68 0.93 -23.50
N VAL A 1234 7.85 1.65 -22.40
CA VAL A 1234 8.17 3.10 -22.34
C VAL A 1234 8.91 3.34 -21.01
N PRO A 1235 10.20 3.66 -20.98
CA PRO A 1235 10.82 4.32 -19.83
C PRO A 1235 10.19 5.71 -19.68
N GLY A 1236 9.91 6.14 -18.46
CA GLY A 1236 9.30 7.44 -18.20
C GLY A 1236 10.15 8.59 -18.75
N ASP A 1237 9.69 9.20 -19.84
CA ASP A 1237 10.12 10.53 -20.24
C ASP A 1237 9.45 11.56 -19.34
N HIS A 1238 10.11 11.88 -18.24
CA HIS A 1238 9.91 13.12 -17.51
C HIS A 1238 10.62 14.27 -18.26
N SER A 1239 10.05 14.74 -19.38
CA SER A 1239 10.41 16.04 -19.95
C SER A 1239 9.45 16.48 -21.08
N CYS A 1240 8.38 17.19 -20.73
CA CYS A 1240 7.81 18.21 -21.61
C CYS A 1240 7.14 19.32 -20.78
N PRO A 1241 7.59 20.59 -20.91
CA PRO A 1241 6.98 21.73 -20.26
C PRO A 1241 5.95 22.36 -21.20
N ASP A 1242 4.67 22.00 -21.11
CA ASP A 1242 3.62 22.72 -21.82
C ASP A 1242 3.15 23.91 -20.99
N ARG A 1243 3.74 25.07 -21.32
CA ARG A 1243 3.22 26.40 -20.99
C ARG A 1243 1.89 26.63 -21.70
N SER A 1244 0.86 26.88 -20.89
CA SER A 1244 -0.18 27.91 -21.04
C SER A 1244 -0.51 28.40 -22.47
N SER A 1245 -1.76 28.22 -22.90
CA SER A 1245 -2.65 29.35 -23.21
C SER A 1245 -4.05 28.90 -23.70
N ARG A 1246 -5.09 29.47 -23.07
CA ARG A 1246 -6.42 29.84 -23.61
C ARG A 1246 -7.30 28.69 -24.16
N CYS A 1247 -8.58 28.54 -23.86
CA CYS A 1247 -9.64 29.35 -23.24
C CYS A 1247 -10.88 28.44 -23.11
N GLY A 1248 -11.81 28.80 -22.22
CA GLY A 1248 -13.22 28.40 -22.27
C GLY A 1248 -13.65 27.42 -21.20
#